data_AF-A0A946QN72-F1
#
_entry.id   AF-A0A946QN72-F1
#
_cell.length_a   1.000
_cell.length_b   1.000
_cell.length_c   1.000
_cell.angle_alpha   90.00
_cell.angle_beta   90.00
_cell.angle_gamma   90.00
#
_symmetry.space_group_name_H-M   'P 1'
#
loop_
_entity.id
_entity.type
_entity.pdbx_description
1 polymer ?
#
loop_
_entity_poly.entity_id
_entity_poly.type
_entity_poly.pdbx_seq_one_letter_code
_entity_poly.pdbx_strand_id
1 'polypeptide(L)'
;MKDFIKYSILIFLLFVVAFVKGQNNQVLKADAEFKIKNYANAVSLYQKILEADKGDIEKNLILKKIGECYREMNQYESAIKYYENYISRNPEDNVAKYHYADLLFKTGNIIKARTNFLELKEKSPGNPEYERMIACCNFAISETEKPNKQQIKNQELINTEQSEFGLAFFKDKLIFASMRLTDDYSSIHGRTNQGFSDFFSAGFDTVFNMFNNTERLSGNINSPFNEGTFTYNEGLNTAFFTQCKKNPDLCKILKAKYEKNKWDDIKEVLLGQPDYNFAHPSLSSDGATLYFASDLPGGLGGKDLWKAPVFPDGGVGDPVHLGNSVNTPNDDMFPLIIGDSILFFASDGHIGMGGLDIYYSKIENGLYDRPKNVGAPINSTGDDFSILINPDFVGGYFCSNRNNTEKSDDVFAFFHNIILDDITGKVIDSLTLQPISDVKITYSTEGVPKIIVYSDSLGVFYIPGSSHTNCDKKHSLAFEKEGYLLKNVIVPCNVKEEMLVFLDDGSGIFHSLLGNILNKNTGLPVEGAMVTIKSLKGLNDTIFTDANGVFSFNKIPRNDYIILRASKENYLKDSRALGTPDEGKSVTMSKKTGFDTDFDLIPIEFEVEFEIENIYYEFDKARLLPKSKTSLDKLVNLLNENPRVKIQLNSHTDERGGNAYNLNLSHRRSASVVTYLVGAGINKTRLISRGFGETQPEIKNAKTEEEHQKNRRSAFEIVGEIIMAKTGTGYSLDIPETRSSRDDKILENLREADNQNNDFSNVEVLDLKIKAALDNKVDKTVDIESGELLKINRGEITKTTPVVPVSKKEDIKEEEPTSLTPARPATMANVYRIQLLATSRLIDIDKQFLEINDLVEKHGIFNDKENNLNKYRLGNFNTKDQASEIKELLKQRGFKDCFVVEVKK
;
A
#
# COMPACT_ATOMS: atom_id res chain seq x y z
N MET A 1 11.89 -31.84 -88.99
CA MET A 1 10.69 -31.84 -88.10
C MET A 1 10.95 -32.58 -86.79
N LYS A 2 11.45 -33.84 -86.81
CA LYS A 2 11.81 -34.57 -85.58
C LYS A 2 12.87 -33.89 -84.72
N ASP A 3 13.90 -33.28 -85.33
CA ASP A 3 14.95 -32.60 -84.57
C ASP A 3 14.49 -31.27 -83.98
N PHE A 4 13.64 -30.52 -84.68
CA PHE A 4 13.01 -29.30 -84.17
C PHE A 4 12.17 -29.59 -82.92
N ILE A 5 11.35 -30.66 -82.94
CA ILE A 5 10.55 -31.08 -81.79
C ILE A 5 11.45 -31.47 -80.60
N LYS A 6 12.57 -32.16 -80.83
CA LYS A 6 13.54 -32.50 -79.77
C LYS A 6 14.16 -31.27 -79.12
N TYR A 7 14.59 -30.28 -79.91
CA TYR A 7 15.18 -29.04 -79.37
C TYR A 7 14.14 -28.18 -78.65
N SER A 8 12.90 -28.10 -79.15
CA SER A 8 11.82 -27.40 -78.45
C SER A 8 11.46 -28.06 -77.12
N ILE A 9 11.46 -29.40 -77.05
CA ILE A 9 11.23 -30.14 -75.79
C ILE A 9 12.39 -29.91 -74.81
N LEU A 10 13.64 -29.88 -75.27
CA LEU A 10 14.82 -29.63 -74.42
C LEU A 10 14.84 -28.19 -73.88
N ILE A 11 14.50 -27.20 -74.70
CA ILE A 11 14.38 -25.79 -74.28
C ILE A 11 13.22 -25.64 -73.30
N PHE A 12 12.08 -26.29 -73.54
CA PHE A 12 10.95 -26.31 -72.61
C PHE A 12 11.34 -26.96 -71.27
N LEU A 13 12.04 -28.10 -71.28
CA LEU A 13 12.57 -28.75 -70.08
C LEU A 13 13.59 -27.87 -69.33
N LEU A 14 14.47 -27.16 -70.03
CA LEU A 14 15.41 -26.21 -69.43
C LEU A 14 14.67 -25.00 -68.81
N PHE A 15 13.62 -24.51 -69.46
CA PHE A 15 12.74 -23.48 -68.90
C PHE A 15 11.99 -23.98 -67.65
N VAL A 16 11.44 -25.20 -67.66
CA VAL A 16 10.77 -25.79 -66.49
C VAL A 16 11.76 -25.97 -65.32
N VAL A 17 12.98 -26.45 -65.57
CA VAL A 17 14.00 -26.62 -64.52
C VAL A 17 14.46 -25.26 -63.96
N ALA A 18 14.62 -24.24 -64.81
CA ALA A 18 14.95 -22.88 -64.36
C ALA A 18 13.80 -22.25 -63.55
N PHE A 19 12.55 -22.50 -63.93
CA PHE A 19 11.36 -22.00 -63.23
C PHE A 19 11.21 -22.65 -61.85
N VAL A 20 11.39 -23.97 -61.74
CA VAL A 20 11.34 -24.71 -60.46
C VAL A 20 12.48 -24.28 -59.51
N LYS A 21 13.70 -24.06 -60.02
CA LYS A 21 14.81 -23.54 -59.21
C LYS A 21 14.59 -22.09 -58.74
N GLY A 22 13.95 -21.25 -59.55
CA GLY A 22 13.61 -19.86 -59.19
C GLY A 22 12.60 -19.76 -58.06
N GLN A 23 11.60 -20.65 -58.03
CA GLN A 23 10.56 -20.69 -56.99
C GLN A 23 11.08 -21.20 -55.64
N ASN A 24 11.92 -22.25 -55.61
CA ASN A 24 12.57 -22.72 -54.37
C ASN A 24 13.45 -21.63 -53.73
N ASN A 25 14.02 -20.73 -54.52
CA ASN A 25 14.86 -19.64 -54.02
C ASN A 25 14.05 -18.55 -53.28
N GLN A 26 12.76 -18.35 -53.60
CA GLN A 26 11.92 -17.37 -52.89
C GLN A 26 11.47 -17.87 -51.52
N VAL A 27 11.11 -19.16 -51.41
CA VAL A 27 10.78 -19.79 -50.12
C VAL A 27 11.99 -19.73 -49.19
N LEU A 28 13.19 -20.08 -49.68
CA LEU A 28 14.41 -19.99 -48.87
C LEU A 28 14.71 -18.59 -48.36
N LYS A 29 14.38 -17.54 -49.14
CA LYS A 29 14.49 -16.15 -48.69
C LYS A 29 13.48 -15.83 -47.59
N ALA A 30 12.21 -16.20 -47.76
CA ALA A 30 11.18 -16.00 -46.74
C ALA A 30 11.51 -16.75 -45.44
N ASP A 31 12.01 -17.98 -45.55
CA ASP A 31 12.47 -18.81 -44.43
C ASP A 31 13.67 -18.19 -43.72
N ALA A 32 14.60 -17.58 -44.46
CA ALA A 32 15.74 -16.88 -43.89
C ALA A 32 15.29 -15.67 -43.07
N GLU A 33 14.36 -14.86 -43.59
CA GLU A 33 13.76 -13.72 -42.86
C GLU A 33 13.00 -14.18 -41.61
N PHE A 34 12.20 -15.25 -41.73
CA PHE A 34 11.49 -15.86 -40.60
C PHE A 34 12.46 -16.30 -39.50
N LYS A 35 13.56 -16.97 -39.88
CA LYS A 35 14.55 -17.50 -38.94
C LYS A 35 15.28 -16.40 -38.18
N ILE A 36 15.47 -15.23 -38.78
CA ILE A 36 16.06 -14.05 -38.11
C ILE A 36 15.00 -13.14 -37.46
N LYS A 37 13.76 -13.64 -37.30
CA LYS A 37 12.62 -12.94 -36.69
C LYS A 37 12.21 -11.64 -37.40
N ASN A 38 12.55 -11.49 -38.67
CA ASN A 38 12.11 -10.37 -39.51
C ASN A 38 10.71 -10.66 -40.07
N TYR A 39 9.75 -10.83 -39.18
CA TYR A 39 8.43 -11.40 -39.46
C TYR A 39 7.63 -10.57 -40.48
N ALA A 40 7.69 -9.24 -40.42
CA ALA A 40 6.98 -8.39 -41.36
C ALA A 40 7.46 -8.62 -42.81
N ASN A 41 8.78 -8.71 -43.00
CA ASN A 41 9.36 -9.01 -44.31
C ASN A 41 9.06 -10.46 -44.74
N ALA A 42 9.16 -11.41 -43.81
CA ALA A 42 8.82 -12.81 -44.07
C ALA A 42 7.37 -12.96 -44.56
N VAL A 43 6.40 -12.29 -43.91
CA VAL A 43 4.99 -12.26 -44.33
C VAL A 43 4.85 -11.75 -45.76
N SER A 44 5.48 -10.61 -46.08
CA SER A 44 5.41 -10.03 -47.43
C SER A 44 5.93 -11.00 -48.49
N LEU A 45 7.02 -11.72 -48.20
CA LEU A 45 7.57 -12.73 -49.12
C LEU A 45 6.66 -13.96 -49.23
N TYR A 46 6.16 -14.49 -48.11
CA TYR A 46 5.27 -15.64 -48.12
C TYR A 46 3.95 -15.37 -48.85
N GLN A 47 3.36 -14.19 -48.69
CA GLN A 47 2.14 -13.78 -49.40
C GLN A 47 2.34 -13.76 -50.91
N LYS A 48 3.44 -13.18 -51.39
CA LYS A 48 3.82 -13.19 -52.82
C LYS A 48 3.98 -14.60 -53.37
N ILE A 49 4.50 -15.52 -52.57
CA ILE A 49 4.64 -16.93 -52.95
C ILE A 49 3.28 -17.62 -53.03
N LEU A 50 2.37 -17.30 -52.10
CA LEU A 50 1.02 -17.87 -52.03
C LEU A 50 0.15 -17.50 -53.24
N GLU A 51 0.35 -16.29 -53.79
CA GLU A 51 -0.34 -15.80 -54.99
C GLU A 51 0.10 -16.49 -56.29
N ALA A 52 1.29 -17.10 -56.32
CA ALA A 52 1.91 -17.67 -57.52
C ALA A 52 1.46 -19.11 -57.87
N ASP A 53 0.35 -19.58 -57.28
CA ASP A 53 -0.24 -20.93 -57.40
C ASP A 53 0.74 -22.10 -57.16
N LYS A 54 0.80 -22.59 -55.92
CA LYS A 54 1.67 -23.67 -55.44
C LYS A 54 0.89 -24.94 -55.15
N GLY A 55 1.58 -26.09 -55.18
CA GLY A 55 1.00 -27.37 -54.77
C GLY A 55 0.48 -27.34 -53.32
N ASP A 56 -0.58 -28.09 -53.04
CA ASP A 56 -1.36 -27.97 -51.79
C ASP A 56 -0.54 -28.13 -50.50
N ILE A 57 0.47 -29.01 -50.48
CA ILE A 57 1.33 -29.23 -49.30
C ILE A 57 2.18 -27.99 -49.00
N GLU A 58 2.82 -27.40 -50.02
CA GLU A 58 3.66 -26.21 -49.87
C GLU A 58 2.79 -25.02 -49.45
N LYS A 59 1.58 -24.92 -50.01
CA LYS A 59 0.56 -23.92 -49.65
C LYS A 59 0.18 -24.00 -48.17
N ASN A 60 -0.06 -25.20 -47.65
CA ASN A 60 -0.40 -25.39 -46.24
C ASN A 60 0.73 -24.94 -45.30
N LEU A 61 1.97 -25.30 -45.60
CA LEU A 61 3.12 -24.91 -44.77
C LEU A 61 3.33 -23.39 -44.77
N ILE A 62 3.13 -22.73 -45.92
CA ILE A 62 3.21 -21.27 -46.05
C ILE A 62 2.11 -20.59 -45.22
N LEU A 63 0.86 -21.10 -45.26
CA LEU A 63 -0.23 -20.56 -44.44
C LEU A 63 0.12 -20.60 -42.94
N LYS A 64 0.64 -21.74 -42.45
CA LYS A 64 1.10 -21.85 -41.06
C LYS A 64 2.17 -20.82 -40.74
N LYS A 65 3.20 -20.70 -41.58
CA LYS A 65 4.30 -19.73 -41.37
C LYS A 65 3.83 -18.28 -41.35
N ILE A 66 2.86 -17.91 -42.20
CA ILE A 66 2.26 -16.57 -42.17
C ILE A 66 1.48 -16.36 -40.86
N GLY A 67 0.68 -17.34 -40.43
CA GLY A 67 -0.02 -17.30 -39.15
C GLY A 67 0.92 -17.14 -37.96
N GLU A 68 2.02 -17.91 -37.94
CA GLU A 68 3.08 -17.79 -36.92
C GLU A 68 3.71 -16.39 -36.93
N CYS A 69 4.08 -15.84 -38.09
CA CYS A 69 4.60 -14.48 -38.16
C CYS A 69 3.63 -13.46 -37.56
N TYR A 70 2.34 -13.53 -37.93
CA TYR A 70 1.35 -12.60 -37.40
C TYR A 70 1.15 -12.75 -35.89
N ARG A 71 1.19 -13.99 -35.37
CA ARG A 71 1.18 -14.25 -33.91
C ARG A 71 2.37 -13.59 -33.23
N GLU A 72 3.59 -13.77 -33.75
CA GLU A 72 4.83 -13.21 -33.18
C GLU A 72 4.94 -11.67 -33.30
N MET A 73 4.08 -11.05 -34.10
CA MET A 73 3.93 -9.60 -34.23
C MET A 73 2.73 -9.04 -33.45
N ASN A 74 2.05 -9.88 -32.65
CA ASN A 74 0.81 -9.54 -31.93
C ASN A 74 -0.35 -9.06 -32.84
N GLN A 75 -0.34 -9.47 -34.10
CA GLN A 75 -1.39 -9.17 -35.08
C GLN A 75 -2.42 -10.31 -35.09
N TYR A 76 -3.18 -10.41 -33.99
CA TYR A 76 -3.98 -11.59 -33.67
C TYR A 76 -5.10 -11.89 -34.67
N GLU A 77 -5.89 -10.90 -35.09
CA GLU A 77 -6.99 -11.10 -36.06
C GLU A 77 -6.46 -11.58 -37.42
N SER A 78 -5.37 -10.96 -37.88
CA SER A 78 -4.62 -11.44 -39.05
C SER A 78 -4.14 -12.88 -38.88
N ALA A 79 -3.56 -13.26 -37.72
CA ALA A 79 -3.11 -14.62 -37.45
C ALA A 79 -4.26 -15.64 -37.47
N ILE A 80 -5.40 -15.33 -36.84
CA ILE A 80 -6.61 -16.18 -36.77
C ILE A 80 -7.02 -16.64 -38.17
N LYS A 81 -7.06 -15.71 -39.14
CA LYS A 81 -7.44 -16.03 -40.53
C LYS A 81 -6.55 -17.10 -41.17
N TYR A 82 -5.24 -17.05 -40.93
CA TYR A 82 -4.30 -18.02 -41.51
C TYR A 82 -4.32 -19.35 -40.78
N TYR A 83 -4.43 -19.34 -39.44
CA TYR A 83 -4.61 -20.56 -38.66
C TYR A 83 -5.91 -21.27 -39.01
N GLU A 84 -7.03 -20.55 -39.11
CA GLU A 84 -8.33 -21.12 -39.48
C GLU A 84 -8.26 -21.83 -40.85
N ASN A 85 -7.62 -21.20 -41.84
CA ASN A 85 -7.42 -21.82 -43.15
C ASN A 85 -6.52 -23.06 -43.04
N TYR A 86 -5.42 -22.98 -42.28
CA TYR A 86 -4.50 -24.09 -42.09
C TYR A 86 -5.16 -25.28 -41.38
N ILE A 87 -5.86 -25.08 -40.27
CA ILE A 87 -6.51 -26.14 -39.48
C ILE A 87 -7.67 -26.80 -40.24
N SER A 88 -8.38 -26.05 -41.09
CA SER A 88 -9.45 -26.63 -41.93
C SER A 88 -8.93 -27.71 -42.89
N ARG A 89 -7.64 -27.63 -43.24
CA ARG A 89 -6.94 -28.59 -44.11
C ARG A 89 -6.10 -29.61 -43.34
N ASN A 90 -5.76 -29.30 -42.09
CA ASN A 90 -4.86 -30.10 -41.24
C ASN A 90 -5.47 -30.28 -39.84
N PRO A 91 -6.65 -30.93 -39.71
CA PRO A 91 -7.39 -31.00 -38.45
C PRO A 91 -6.72 -31.84 -37.35
N GLU A 92 -5.63 -32.54 -37.67
CA GLU A 92 -4.85 -33.34 -36.71
C GLU A 92 -3.67 -32.58 -36.09
N ASP A 93 -3.34 -31.37 -36.58
CA ASP A 93 -2.29 -30.54 -35.99
C ASP A 93 -2.80 -29.85 -34.71
N ASN A 94 -2.72 -30.58 -33.59
CA ASN A 94 -3.19 -30.10 -32.28
C ASN A 94 -2.41 -28.87 -31.78
N VAL A 95 -1.16 -28.69 -32.20
CA VAL A 95 -0.35 -27.51 -31.84
C VAL A 95 -0.91 -26.26 -32.53
N ALA A 96 -1.21 -26.35 -33.83
CA ALA A 96 -1.84 -25.25 -34.55
C ALA A 96 -3.26 -24.94 -34.03
N LYS A 97 -4.02 -25.96 -33.61
CA LYS A 97 -5.33 -25.78 -32.94
C LYS A 97 -5.20 -25.08 -31.59
N TYR A 98 -4.19 -25.40 -30.80
CA TYR A 98 -3.91 -24.70 -29.55
C TYR A 98 -3.62 -23.21 -29.81
N HIS A 99 -2.73 -22.89 -30.76
CA HIS A 99 -2.44 -21.50 -31.11
C HIS A 99 -3.67 -20.76 -31.65
N TYR A 100 -4.50 -21.43 -32.45
CA TYR A 100 -5.78 -20.86 -32.90
C TYR A 100 -6.72 -20.56 -31.73
N ALA A 101 -6.85 -21.47 -30.77
CA ALA A 101 -7.67 -21.29 -29.59
C ALA A 101 -7.16 -20.17 -28.68
N ASP A 102 -5.84 -20.07 -28.49
CA ASP A 102 -5.18 -18.99 -27.74
C ASP A 102 -5.44 -17.62 -28.39
N LEU A 103 -5.27 -17.53 -29.72
CA LEU A 103 -5.58 -16.31 -30.47
C LEU A 103 -7.06 -15.90 -30.35
N LEU A 104 -7.98 -16.86 -30.44
CA LEU A 104 -9.40 -16.60 -30.20
C LEU A 104 -9.65 -16.08 -28.79
N PHE A 105 -8.91 -16.58 -27.80
CA PHE A 105 -9.06 -16.11 -26.43
C PHE A 105 -8.61 -14.64 -26.33
N LYS A 106 -7.41 -14.34 -26.85
CA LYS A 106 -6.81 -13.01 -26.82
C LYS A 106 -7.63 -11.92 -27.53
N THR A 107 -8.38 -12.29 -28.58
CA THR A 107 -9.28 -11.35 -29.29
C THR A 107 -10.69 -11.26 -28.69
N GLY A 108 -10.94 -11.91 -27.54
CA GLY A 108 -12.24 -11.86 -26.85
C GLY A 108 -13.27 -12.87 -27.33
N ASN A 109 -12.92 -13.78 -28.25
CA ASN A 109 -13.77 -14.90 -28.66
C ASN A 109 -13.72 -16.06 -27.64
N ILE A 110 -13.91 -15.74 -26.35
CA ILE A 110 -13.65 -16.63 -25.21
C ILE A 110 -14.44 -17.94 -25.29
N ILE A 111 -15.70 -17.89 -25.74
CA ILE A 111 -16.55 -19.09 -25.87
C ILE A 111 -15.99 -20.05 -26.92
N LYS A 112 -15.58 -19.54 -28.09
CA LYS A 112 -14.98 -20.36 -29.16
C LYS A 112 -13.62 -20.92 -28.73
N ALA A 113 -12.80 -20.10 -28.06
CA ALA A 113 -11.53 -20.53 -27.51
C ALA A 113 -11.73 -21.71 -26.54
N ARG A 114 -12.63 -21.55 -25.57
CA ARG A 114 -12.96 -22.61 -24.60
C ARG A 114 -13.44 -23.91 -25.28
N THR A 115 -14.28 -23.83 -26.31
CA THR A 115 -14.71 -25.00 -27.07
C THR A 115 -13.51 -25.72 -27.71
N ASN A 116 -12.60 -25.00 -28.34
CA ASN A 116 -11.40 -25.60 -28.94
C ASN A 116 -10.48 -26.23 -27.88
N PHE A 117 -10.30 -25.59 -26.72
CA PHE A 117 -9.51 -26.18 -25.64
C PHE A 117 -10.16 -27.44 -25.03
N LEU A 118 -11.50 -27.49 -24.96
CA LEU A 118 -12.22 -28.70 -24.55
C LEU A 118 -12.00 -29.86 -25.53
N GLU A 119 -12.07 -29.60 -26.84
CA GLU A 119 -11.76 -30.61 -27.87
C GLU A 119 -10.31 -31.12 -27.76
N LEU A 120 -9.35 -30.22 -27.51
CA LEU A 120 -7.95 -30.58 -27.29
C LEU A 120 -7.77 -31.42 -26.02
N LYS A 121 -8.50 -31.09 -24.94
CA LYS A 121 -8.52 -31.87 -23.70
C LYS A 121 -9.11 -33.27 -23.90
N GLU A 122 -10.15 -33.42 -24.71
CA GLU A 122 -10.70 -34.75 -25.04
C GLU A 122 -9.67 -35.64 -25.74
N LYS A 123 -8.87 -35.06 -26.65
CA LYS A 123 -7.78 -35.78 -27.34
C LYS A 123 -6.56 -36.05 -26.45
N SER A 124 -6.34 -35.26 -25.40
CA SER A 124 -5.21 -35.42 -24.48
C SER A 124 -5.62 -35.15 -23.03
N PRO A 125 -6.37 -36.09 -22.42
CA PRO A 125 -6.84 -35.93 -21.04
C PRO A 125 -5.68 -35.77 -20.05
N GLY A 126 -5.81 -34.83 -19.11
CA GLY A 126 -4.79 -34.55 -18.10
C GLY A 126 -3.63 -33.67 -18.56
N ASN A 127 -3.70 -33.08 -19.77
CA ASN A 127 -2.74 -32.05 -20.18
C ASN A 127 -2.95 -30.78 -19.32
N PRO A 128 -1.98 -30.37 -18.48
CA PRO A 128 -2.16 -29.28 -17.54
C PRO A 128 -2.37 -27.93 -18.22
N GLU A 129 -1.80 -27.73 -19.41
CA GLU A 129 -1.92 -26.48 -20.15
C GLU A 129 -3.33 -26.29 -20.71
N TYR A 130 -3.95 -27.35 -21.24
CA TYR A 130 -5.33 -27.26 -21.71
C TYR A 130 -6.30 -27.02 -20.55
N GLU A 131 -6.05 -27.63 -19.39
CA GLU A 131 -6.85 -27.39 -18.18
C GLU A 131 -6.71 -25.96 -17.67
N ARG A 132 -5.48 -25.43 -17.68
CA ARG A 132 -5.18 -24.04 -17.34
C ARG A 132 -5.93 -23.09 -18.27
N MET A 133 -5.82 -23.25 -19.59
CA MET A 133 -6.49 -22.38 -20.55
C MET A 133 -8.02 -22.46 -20.45
N ILE A 134 -8.60 -23.62 -20.17
CA ILE A 134 -10.05 -23.74 -19.89
C ILE A 134 -10.42 -22.97 -18.62
N ALA A 135 -9.60 -23.04 -17.58
CA ALA A 135 -9.79 -22.29 -16.34
C ALA A 135 -9.67 -20.77 -16.57
N CYS A 136 -8.69 -20.31 -17.37
CA CYS A 136 -8.59 -18.91 -17.79
C CYS A 136 -9.83 -18.44 -18.56
N CYS A 137 -10.32 -19.22 -19.53
CA CYS A 137 -11.57 -18.90 -20.24
C CYS A 137 -12.76 -18.76 -19.29
N ASN A 138 -12.89 -19.65 -18.29
CA ASN A 138 -13.97 -19.57 -17.32
C ASN A 138 -13.83 -18.36 -16.39
N PHE A 139 -12.61 -18.06 -15.95
CA PHE A 139 -12.29 -16.87 -15.16
C PHE A 139 -12.64 -15.58 -15.93
N ALA A 140 -12.16 -15.45 -17.17
CA ALA A 140 -12.44 -14.32 -18.04
C ALA A 140 -13.95 -14.08 -18.26
N ILE A 141 -14.73 -15.16 -18.45
CA ILE A 141 -16.19 -15.06 -18.55
C ILE A 141 -16.78 -14.49 -17.24
N SER A 142 -16.35 -15.00 -16.09
CA SER A 142 -16.88 -14.53 -14.80
C SER A 142 -16.54 -13.06 -14.51
N GLU A 143 -15.35 -12.61 -14.89
CA GLU A 143 -14.92 -11.22 -14.76
C GLU A 143 -15.70 -10.30 -15.71
N THR A 144 -15.98 -10.76 -16.94
CA THR A 144 -16.73 -9.99 -17.94
C THR A 144 -18.22 -9.86 -17.58
N GLU A 145 -18.80 -10.85 -16.89
CA GLU A 145 -20.20 -10.80 -16.44
C GLU A 145 -20.42 -9.84 -15.26
N LYS A 146 -19.36 -9.55 -14.48
CA LYS A 146 -19.41 -8.68 -13.29
C LYS A 146 -18.16 -7.80 -13.20
N PRO A 147 -17.91 -6.92 -14.19
CA PRO A 147 -16.70 -6.12 -14.19
C PRO A 147 -16.67 -5.22 -12.96
N ASN A 148 -15.48 -4.98 -12.42
CA ASN A 148 -15.30 -3.98 -11.38
C ASN A 148 -15.78 -2.60 -11.89
N LYS A 149 -16.32 -1.77 -10.99
CA LYS A 149 -16.82 -0.42 -11.34
C LYS A 149 -15.70 0.60 -11.60
N GLN A 150 -14.44 0.18 -11.56
CA GLN A 150 -13.30 1.03 -11.84
C GLN A 150 -13.40 1.65 -13.24
N GLN A 151 -13.04 2.92 -13.34
CA GLN A 151 -12.99 3.61 -14.62
C GLN A 151 -11.57 3.54 -15.16
N ILE A 152 -11.46 3.19 -16.44
CA ILE A 152 -10.23 3.28 -17.21
C ILE A 152 -10.37 4.37 -18.27
N LYS A 153 -9.27 5.06 -18.59
CA LYS A 153 -9.24 6.13 -19.60
C LYS A 153 -8.00 6.02 -20.47
N ASN A 154 -8.17 5.88 -21.78
CA ASN A 154 -7.07 5.95 -22.74
C ASN A 154 -6.41 7.34 -22.68
N GLN A 155 -5.08 7.39 -22.74
CA GLN A 155 -4.30 8.63 -22.67
C GLN A 155 -3.97 9.15 -24.07
N GLU A 156 -4.96 9.68 -24.77
CA GLU A 156 -4.87 10.13 -26.18
C GLU A 156 -3.76 11.15 -26.48
N LEU A 157 -3.26 11.88 -25.47
CA LEU A 157 -2.15 12.84 -25.65
C LEU A 157 -0.75 12.21 -25.53
N ILE A 158 -0.69 11.01 -24.96
CA ILE A 158 0.51 10.18 -24.93
C ILE A 158 0.49 9.23 -26.12
N ASN A 159 -0.65 8.56 -26.34
CA ASN A 159 -0.78 7.46 -27.28
C ASN A 159 -0.73 7.93 -28.73
N THR A 160 -0.14 7.10 -29.59
CA THR A 160 -0.07 7.28 -31.04
C THR A 160 -0.63 6.04 -31.76
N GLU A 161 -0.48 5.98 -33.08
CA GLU A 161 -0.76 4.74 -33.81
C GLU A 161 0.34 3.66 -33.63
N GLN A 162 1.44 4.01 -32.95
CA GLN A 162 2.54 3.11 -32.60
C GLN A 162 2.48 2.76 -31.11
N SER A 163 3.26 1.77 -30.66
CA SER A 163 3.22 1.28 -29.29
C SER A 163 3.89 2.24 -28.30
N GLU A 164 3.23 2.48 -27.17
CA GLU A 164 3.70 3.18 -25.98
C GLU A 164 3.69 2.27 -24.75
N PHE A 165 4.83 2.11 -24.09
CA PHE A 165 4.99 1.18 -22.97
C PHE A 165 6.09 1.57 -21.98
N GLY A 166 6.31 0.79 -20.92
CA GLY A 166 7.45 0.94 -20.03
C GLY A 166 7.40 2.22 -19.18
N LEU A 167 6.35 2.34 -18.38
CA LEU A 167 5.99 3.56 -17.64
C LEU A 167 6.87 3.81 -16.41
N ALA A 168 7.20 5.08 -16.14
CA ALA A 168 7.82 5.51 -14.90
C ALA A 168 7.50 6.97 -14.57
N PHE A 169 7.38 7.31 -13.28
CA PHE A 169 7.39 8.72 -12.88
C PHE A 169 8.81 9.25 -12.84
N PHE A 170 9.05 10.50 -13.21
CA PHE A 170 10.31 11.17 -12.94
C PHE A 170 10.07 12.66 -12.73
N LYS A 171 10.31 13.12 -11.51
CA LYS A 171 9.90 14.47 -11.06
C LYS A 171 8.39 14.66 -11.25
N ASP A 172 7.98 15.64 -12.04
CA ASP A 172 6.62 16.02 -12.39
C ASP A 172 6.17 15.46 -13.76
N LYS A 173 6.95 14.55 -14.35
CA LYS A 173 6.69 13.97 -15.67
C LYS A 173 6.46 12.46 -15.61
N LEU A 174 5.66 11.95 -16.54
CA LEU A 174 5.58 10.54 -16.87
C LEU A 174 6.59 10.25 -17.99
N ILE A 175 7.48 9.28 -17.78
CA ILE A 175 8.38 8.71 -18.79
C ILE A 175 7.74 7.44 -19.34
N PHE A 176 7.91 7.22 -20.64
CA PHE A 176 7.48 6.02 -21.35
C PHE A 176 8.36 5.79 -22.58
N ALA A 177 8.50 4.54 -23.00
CA ALA A 177 9.06 4.18 -24.30
C ALA A 177 7.97 4.30 -25.39
N SER A 178 8.34 4.75 -26.59
CA SER A 178 7.44 4.81 -27.73
C SER A 178 8.13 4.42 -29.02
N MET A 179 7.45 3.62 -29.85
CA MET A 179 7.90 3.20 -31.18
C MET A 179 7.54 4.19 -32.29
N ARG A 180 7.14 5.43 -31.93
CA ARG A 180 6.91 6.50 -32.91
C ARG A 180 8.17 6.82 -33.71
N LEU A 181 8.00 7.15 -34.97
CA LEU A 181 9.13 7.53 -35.82
C LEU A 181 9.72 8.87 -35.36
N THR A 182 11.06 8.94 -35.33
CA THR A 182 11.82 10.16 -35.03
C THR A 182 12.70 10.54 -36.21
N ASP A 183 13.04 11.83 -36.31
CA ASP A 183 13.87 12.35 -37.41
C ASP A 183 15.27 11.72 -37.44
N ASP A 184 15.79 11.31 -36.28
CA ASP A 184 17.13 10.72 -36.11
C ASP A 184 17.21 9.27 -36.61
N TYR A 185 16.08 8.53 -36.59
CA TYR A 185 16.04 7.11 -36.92
C TYR A 185 14.79 6.77 -37.76
N SER A 186 14.90 6.95 -39.08
CA SER A 186 13.81 6.67 -40.04
C SER A 186 13.63 5.18 -40.41
N SER A 187 14.37 4.27 -39.76
CA SER A 187 14.33 2.85 -40.09
C SER A 187 13.19 2.12 -39.37
N ILE A 188 12.40 1.38 -40.13
CA ILE A 188 11.35 0.52 -39.61
C ILE A 188 11.98 -0.74 -39.00
N HIS A 189 11.59 -1.04 -37.76
CA HIS A 189 11.95 -2.25 -37.06
C HIS A 189 11.30 -3.47 -37.74
N GLY A 190 12.13 -4.30 -38.38
CA GLY A 190 11.65 -5.42 -39.21
C GLY A 190 10.83 -6.50 -38.47
N ARG A 191 10.90 -6.55 -37.13
CA ARG A 191 10.04 -7.46 -36.35
C ARG A 191 8.61 -6.93 -36.24
N THR A 192 8.44 -5.68 -35.81
CA THR A 192 7.15 -5.10 -35.42
C THR A 192 6.51 -4.25 -36.52
N ASN A 193 7.28 -3.89 -37.55
CA ASN A 193 6.89 -2.95 -38.59
C ASN A 193 6.56 -1.53 -38.07
N GLN A 194 7.19 -1.13 -36.95
CA GLN A 194 7.09 0.20 -36.31
C GLN A 194 8.48 0.86 -36.23
N GLY A 195 8.62 2.04 -35.61
CA GLY A 195 9.93 2.63 -35.30
C GLY A 195 10.71 1.81 -34.27
N PHE A 196 11.98 2.17 -34.03
CA PHE A 196 12.68 1.71 -32.84
C PHE A 196 12.17 2.49 -31.63
N SER A 197 12.03 1.84 -30.48
CA SER A 197 11.51 2.50 -29.29
C SER A 197 12.54 3.45 -28.68
N ASP A 198 12.15 4.72 -28.52
CA ASP A 198 12.89 5.77 -27.79
C ASP A 198 12.11 6.14 -26.51
N PHE A 199 12.78 6.71 -25.51
CA PHE A 199 12.12 7.32 -24.37
C PHE A 199 11.58 8.73 -24.65
N PHE A 200 10.36 8.93 -24.20
CA PHE A 200 9.65 10.20 -24.17
C PHE A 200 9.18 10.53 -22.75
N SER A 201 8.87 11.81 -22.54
CA SER A 201 8.26 12.30 -21.31
C SER A 201 7.07 13.19 -21.60
N ALA A 202 6.05 13.14 -20.76
CA ALA A 202 4.93 14.05 -20.76
C ALA A 202 4.82 14.70 -19.38
N GLY A 203 4.74 16.04 -19.34
CA GLY A 203 4.31 16.74 -18.14
C GLY A 203 2.83 16.49 -17.88
N PHE A 204 2.40 16.71 -16.65
CA PHE A 204 0.97 16.67 -16.29
C PHE A 204 0.45 18.07 -15.95
N ASP A 205 -0.58 18.51 -16.64
CA ASP A 205 -1.25 19.77 -16.36
C ASP A 205 -2.35 19.55 -15.32
N THR A 206 -2.08 19.99 -14.09
CA THR A 206 -3.01 19.85 -12.95
C THR A 206 -4.26 20.73 -13.08
N VAL A 207 -4.25 21.75 -13.94
CA VAL A 207 -5.41 22.65 -14.16
C VAL A 207 -6.42 21.99 -15.09
N PHE A 208 -5.94 21.33 -16.14
CA PHE A 208 -6.79 20.66 -17.12
C PHE A 208 -6.93 19.15 -16.90
N ASN A 209 -6.21 18.60 -15.91
CA ASN A 209 -6.19 17.18 -15.56
C ASN A 209 -5.85 16.30 -16.78
N MET A 210 -4.83 16.70 -17.54
CA MET A 210 -4.40 16.04 -18.77
C MET A 210 -2.90 16.18 -18.99
N PHE A 211 -2.31 15.28 -19.80
CA PHE A 211 -0.91 15.37 -20.17
C PHE A 211 -0.64 16.52 -21.13
N ASN A 212 0.58 17.05 -21.07
CA ASN A 212 1.08 18.09 -21.96
C ASN A 212 1.63 17.45 -23.24
N ASN A 213 2.19 18.28 -24.14
CA ASN A 213 2.97 17.76 -25.27
C ASN A 213 4.10 16.85 -24.80
N THR A 214 4.33 15.80 -25.58
CA THR A 214 5.38 14.80 -25.35
C THR A 214 6.74 15.31 -25.84
N GLU A 215 7.79 15.05 -25.08
CA GLU A 215 9.17 15.45 -25.38
C GLU A 215 10.07 14.22 -25.34
N ARG A 216 10.86 14.01 -26.40
CA ARG A 216 11.89 12.97 -26.43
C ARG A 216 12.95 13.26 -25.36
N LEU A 217 13.35 12.25 -24.60
CA LEU A 217 14.40 12.41 -23.58
C LEU A 217 15.72 12.84 -24.21
N SER A 218 16.40 13.78 -23.56
CA SER A 218 17.69 14.31 -24.01
C SER A 218 18.87 13.51 -23.46
N GLY A 219 19.94 13.41 -24.24
CA GLY A 219 21.16 12.69 -23.88
C GLY A 219 21.36 11.45 -24.75
N ASN A 220 22.30 10.58 -24.36
CA ASN A 220 22.60 9.32 -25.06
C ASN A 220 21.78 8.12 -24.56
N ILE A 221 20.71 8.33 -23.79
CA ILE A 221 19.81 7.26 -23.33
C ILE A 221 19.02 6.63 -24.48
N ASN A 222 18.69 7.43 -25.49
CA ASN A 222 18.03 7.01 -26.72
C ASN A 222 19.08 6.60 -27.74
N SER A 223 18.89 5.45 -28.40
CA SER A 223 19.91 4.84 -29.25
C SER A 223 19.33 4.30 -30.56
N PRO A 224 20.17 3.75 -31.48
CA PRO A 224 19.68 3.03 -32.65
C PRO A 224 19.01 1.67 -32.32
N PHE A 225 18.84 1.33 -31.05
CA PHE A 225 18.27 0.08 -30.55
C PHE A 225 16.91 0.34 -29.89
N ASN A 226 16.22 -0.71 -29.43
CA ASN A 226 14.94 -0.53 -28.75
C ASN A 226 15.18 -0.28 -27.26
N GLU A 227 14.75 0.89 -26.77
CA GLU A 227 14.66 1.19 -25.35
C GLU A 227 13.33 0.67 -24.74
N GLY A 228 13.37 0.14 -23.52
CA GLY A 228 12.22 -0.47 -22.84
C GLY A 228 11.93 0.13 -21.46
N THR A 229 11.47 -0.65 -20.49
CA THR A 229 11.14 -0.12 -19.14
C THR A 229 12.30 0.65 -18.50
N PHE A 230 11.94 1.68 -17.73
CA PHE A 230 12.82 2.61 -17.04
C PHE A 230 12.51 2.63 -15.53
N THR A 231 13.55 2.70 -14.69
CA THR A 231 13.42 2.94 -13.24
C THR A 231 14.61 3.78 -12.75
N TYR A 232 14.53 4.38 -11.57
CA TYR A 232 15.55 5.31 -11.07
C TYR A 232 15.67 5.28 -9.55
N ASN A 233 16.80 5.75 -9.05
CA ASN A 233 17.06 5.83 -7.61
C ASN A 233 16.45 7.10 -6.99
N GLU A 234 16.20 7.08 -5.67
CA GLU A 234 15.62 8.21 -4.94
C GLU A 234 16.39 9.52 -5.13
N GLY A 235 17.71 9.46 -5.34
CA GLY A 235 18.57 10.61 -5.63
C GLY A 235 18.31 11.29 -6.98
N LEU A 236 17.41 10.76 -7.83
CA LEU A 236 17.05 11.28 -9.16
C LEU A 236 18.23 11.43 -10.12
N ASN A 237 19.33 10.73 -9.87
CA ASN A 237 20.59 10.91 -10.58
C ASN A 237 21.06 9.66 -11.32
N THR A 238 20.49 8.49 -11.02
CA THR A 238 20.84 7.22 -11.65
C THR A 238 19.57 6.50 -12.07
N ALA A 239 19.51 6.06 -13.32
CA ALA A 239 18.43 5.24 -13.85
C ALA A 239 18.94 3.88 -14.30
N PHE A 240 18.06 2.89 -14.26
CA PHE A 240 18.22 1.57 -14.86
C PHE A 240 17.15 1.41 -15.93
N PHE A 241 17.53 0.91 -17.10
CA PHE A 241 16.60 0.76 -18.21
C PHE A 241 16.94 -0.43 -19.10
N THR A 242 15.94 -0.93 -19.84
CA THR A 242 16.13 -2.01 -20.81
C THR A 242 16.60 -1.45 -22.15
N GLN A 243 17.58 -2.10 -22.79
CA GLN A 243 17.91 -1.89 -24.20
C GLN A 243 18.03 -3.24 -24.92
N CYS A 244 17.33 -3.39 -26.06
CA CYS A 244 17.33 -4.61 -26.85
C CYS A 244 17.99 -4.40 -28.21
N LYS A 245 19.08 -5.14 -28.46
CA LYS A 245 19.80 -5.15 -29.74
C LYS A 245 19.20 -6.21 -30.66
N LYS A 246 19.25 -6.00 -31.98
CA LYS A 246 18.63 -6.90 -32.98
C LYS A 246 19.46 -8.15 -33.32
N ASN A 247 20.79 -8.09 -33.17
CA ASN A 247 21.68 -9.17 -33.58
C ASN A 247 22.88 -9.34 -32.63
N PRO A 248 22.85 -10.34 -31.71
CA PRO A 248 21.70 -11.17 -31.38
C PRO A 248 20.54 -10.36 -30.77
N ASP A 249 19.32 -10.90 -30.84
CA ASP A 249 18.08 -10.34 -30.24
C ASP A 249 18.14 -10.46 -28.71
N LEU A 250 19.00 -9.65 -28.07
CA LEU A 250 19.29 -9.68 -26.65
C LEU A 250 18.95 -8.34 -26.00
N CYS A 251 18.14 -8.41 -24.96
CA CYS A 251 17.85 -7.30 -24.06
C CYS A 251 18.83 -7.30 -22.89
N LYS A 252 19.33 -6.12 -22.53
CA LYS A 252 20.20 -5.88 -21.38
C LYS A 252 19.64 -4.77 -20.51
N ILE A 253 19.95 -4.82 -19.21
CA ILE A 253 19.73 -3.69 -18.31
C ILE A 253 20.97 -2.81 -18.33
N LEU A 254 20.78 -1.54 -18.64
CA LEU A 254 21.80 -0.51 -18.66
C LEU A 254 21.51 0.48 -17.53
N LYS A 255 22.55 1.19 -17.09
CA LYS A 255 22.45 2.31 -16.17
C LYS A 255 22.84 3.61 -16.84
N ALA A 256 22.13 4.69 -16.53
CA ALA A 256 22.38 6.05 -17.01
C ALA A 256 22.49 7.02 -15.83
N LYS A 257 23.22 8.12 -16.01
CA LYS A 257 23.27 9.23 -15.07
C LYS A 257 22.52 10.44 -15.57
N TYR A 258 21.83 11.13 -14.66
CA TYR A 258 21.13 12.36 -14.94
C TYR A 258 21.96 13.58 -14.52
N GLU A 259 22.49 14.31 -15.49
CA GLU A 259 23.29 15.52 -15.28
C GLU A 259 22.92 16.59 -16.32
N LYS A 260 22.87 17.87 -15.90
CA LYS A 260 22.58 19.01 -16.80
C LYS A 260 21.32 18.81 -17.66
N ASN A 261 20.27 18.24 -17.06
CA ASN A 261 18.98 17.91 -17.70
C ASN A 261 19.07 16.89 -18.85
N LYS A 262 20.07 16.00 -18.84
CA LYS A 262 20.24 14.93 -19.83
C LYS A 262 20.59 13.60 -19.17
N TRP A 263 20.26 12.50 -19.83
CA TRP A 263 20.64 11.15 -19.44
C TRP A 263 21.85 10.68 -20.26
N ASP A 264 22.99 10.53 -19.61
CA ASP A 264 24.29 10.19 -20.20
C ASP A 264 25.03 9.13 -19.34
N ASP A 265 26.35 8.93 -19.55
CA ASP A 265 27.19 7.93 -18.83
C ASP A 265 26.60 6.51 -18.86
N ILE A 266 26.14 6.08 -20.04
CA ILE A 266 25.47 4.80 -20.25
C ILE A 266 26.44 3.63 -20.04
N LYS A 267 26.09 2.71 -19.13
CA LYS A 267 26.89 1.52 -18.80
C LYS A 267 26.00 0.29 -18.69
N GLU A 268 26.46 -0.85 -19.19
CA GLU A 268 25.77 -2.12 -18.98
C GLU A 268 25.83 -2.55 -17.50
N VAL A 269 24.76 -3.13 -16.99
CA VAL A 269 24.70 -3.75 -15.67
C VAL A 269 24.96 -5.25 -15.82
N LEU A 270 25.97 -5.75 -15.12
CA LEU A 270 26.35 -7.16 -15.17
C LEU A 270 25.49 -7.95 -14.19
N LEU A 271 24.54 -8.74 -14.72
CA LEU A 271 23.56 -9.52 -13.94
C LEU A 271 23.74 -11.04 -14.10
N GLY A 272 24.95 -11.48 -14.48
CA GLY A 272 25.27 -12.88 -14.73
C GLY A 272 25.87 -13.10 -16.12
N GLN A 273 25.49 -14.18 -16.77
CA GLN A 273 26.07 -14.58 -18.05
C GLN A 273 25.59 -13.69 -19.22
N PRO A 274 26.47 -13.38 -20.20
CA PRO A 274 26.20 -12.38 -21.24
C PRO A 274 25.19 -12.83 -22.31
N ASP A 275 24.83 -14.12 -22.37
CA ASP A 275 24.01 -14.66 -23.46
C ASP A 275 22.50 -14.73 -23.15
N TYR A 276 22.08 -14.20 -21.99
CA TYR A 276 20.68 -14.19 -21.53
C TYR A 276 20.04 -12.79 -21.60
N ASN A 277 18.71 -12.76 -21.63
CA ASN A 277 17.92 -11.54 -21.63
C ASN A 277 17.76 -11.00 -20.21
N PHE A 278 17.94 -9.69 -20.05
CA PHE A 278 17.66 -8.96 -18.83
C PHE A 278 16.81 -7.76 -19.20
N ALA A 279 15.59 -7.70 -18.68
CA ALA A 279 14.61 -6.69 -19.05
C ALA A 279 13.73 -6.27 -17.88
N HIS A 280 12.99 -5.19 -18.09
CA HIS A 280 11.95 -4.70 -17.18
C HIS A 280 12.46 -4.40 -15.76
N PRO A 281 13.54 -3.59 -15.62
CA PRO A 281 14.09 -3.27 -14.31
C PRO A 281 13.11 -2.48 -13.45
N SER A 282 13.10 -2.80 -12.15
CA SER A 282 12.30 -2.13 -11.14
C SER A 282 13.08 -2.08 -9.83
N LEU A 283 13.29 -0.87 -9.31
CA LEU A 283 14.11 -0.66 -8.13
C LEU A 283 13.23 -0.64 -6.87
N SER A 284 13.70 -1.23 -5.77
CA SER A 284 13.08 -1.07 -4.44
C SER A 284 13.08 0.40 -4.01
N SER A 285 12.21 0.74 -3.05
CA SER A 285 12.02 2.14 -2.65
C SER A 285 13.29 2.76 -2.05
N ASP A 286 14.09 1.95 -1.35
CA ASP A 286 15.39 2.32 -0.78
C ASP A 286 16.56 2.28 -1.80
N GLY A 287 16.31 1.84 -3.03
CA GLY A 287 17.31 1.69 -4.07
C GLY A 287 18.25 0.49 -3.91
N ALA A 288 18.07 -0.35 -2.89
CA ALA A 288 19.02 -1.41 -2.52
C ALA A 288 18.78 -2.74 -3.25
N THR A 289 17.64 -2.92 -3.93
CA THR A 289 17.30 -4.16 -4.65
C THR A 289 16.77 -3.84 -6.04
N LEU A 290 17.33 -4.48 -7.06
CA LEU A 290 16.87 -4.41 -8.44
C LEU A 290 16.10 -5.69 -8.77
N TYR A 291 14.83 -5.54 -9.13
CA TYR A 291 13.95 -6.58 -9.64
C TYR A 291 13.91 -6.50 -11.16
N PHE A 292 13.84 -7.65 -11.85
CA PHE A 292 13.83 -7.70 -13.30
C PHE A 292 13.34 -9.05 -13.84
N ALA A 293 13.03 -9.12 -15.13
CA ALA A 293 12.68 -10.34 -15.83
C ALA A 293 13.87 -10.91 -16.62
N SER A 294 14.03 -12.23 -16.62
CA SER A 294 15.14 -12.89 -17.32
C SER A 294 14.85 -14.36 -17.66
N ASP A 295 15.46 -14.84 -18.75
CA ASP A 295 15.50 -16.24 -19.17
C ASP A 295 16.76 -16.98 -18.65
N LEU A 296 17.27 -16.55 -17.49
CA LEU A 296 18.42 -17.16 -16.83
C LEU A 296 18.18 -18.65 -16.49
N PRO A 297 19.20 -19.52 -16.59
CA PRO A 297 19.10 -20.90 -16.14
C PRO A 297 18.77 -20.99 -14.64
N GLY A 298 17.89 -21.92 -14.27
CA GLY A 298 17.38 -22.06 -12.91
C GLY A 298 15.98 -21.47 -12.69
N GLY A 299 15.45 -20.79 -13.72
CA GLY A 299 14.05 -20.43 -13.84
C GLY A 299 13.10 -21.60 -14.12
N LEU A 300 11.79 -21.33 -14.17
CA LEU A 300 10.74 -22.32 -14.45
C LEU A 300 10.39 -22.43 -15.94
N GLY A 301 10.57 -21.35 -16.69
CA GLY A 301 10.25 -21.29 -18.12
C GLY A 301 10.20 -19.84 -18.61
N GLY A 302 9.88 -19.64 -19.89
CA GLY A 302 9.75 -18.30 -20.48
C GLY A 302 10.80 -17.28 -20.02
N LYS A 303 10.32 -16.16 -19.47
CA LYS A 303 11.07 -15.24 -18.61
C LYS A 303 10.51 -15.32 -17.21
N ASP A 304 11.40 -15.41 -16.24
CA ASP A 304 11.05 -15.42 -14.83
C ASP A 304 11.43 -14.10 -14.17
N LEU A 305 10.84 -13.79 -13.01
CA LEU A 305 11.25 -12.67 -12.17
C LEU A 305 12.41 -13.05 -11.24
N TRP A 306 13.38 -12.14 -11.18
CA TRP A 306 14.59 -12.23 -10.38
C TRP A 306 14.81 -10.93 -9.60
N LYS A 307 15.62 -11.00 -8.54
CA LYS A 307 16.12 -9.82 -7.81
C LYS A 307 17.61 -9.89 -7.56
N ALA A 308 18.28 -8.76 -7.50
CA ALA A 308 19.70 -8.65 -7.16
C ALA A 308 19.97 -7.44 -6.25
N PRO A 309 20.92 -7.51 -5.31
CA PRO A 309 21.27 -6.37 -4.46
C PRO A 309 22.00 -5.31 -5.28
N VAL A 310 21.70 -4.04 -5.02
CA VAL A 310 22.39 -2.88 -5.59
C VAL A 310 23.30 -2.28 -4.51
N PHE A 311 24.58 -2.19 -4.83
CA PHE A 311 25.60 -1.68 -3.91
C PHE A 311 25.70 -0.14 -3.98
N PRO A 312 26.23 0.53 -2.94
CA PRO A 312 26.34 1.99 -2.91
C PRO A 312 27.16 2.63 -4.05
N ASP A 313 28.07 1.87 -4.68
CA ASP A 313 28.85 2.30 -5.84
C ASP A 313 28.08 2.15 -7.18
N GLY A 314 26.83 1.68 -7.12
CA GLY A 314 25.98 1.38 -8.27
C GLY A 314 26.36 0.08 -8.99
N GLY A 315 27.15 -0.79 -8.35
CA GLY A 315 27.30 -2.18 -8.74
C GLY A 315 26.04 -2.99 -8.40
N VAL A 316 25.83 -4.10 -9.10
CA VAL A 316 24.71 -5.02 -8.83
C VAL A 316 25.29 -6.41 -8.59
N GLY A 317 24.79 -7.10 -7.56
CA GLY A 317 25.24 -8.44 -7.18
C GLY A 317 24.57 -9.55 -7.98
N ASP A 318 24.75 -10.78 -7.52
CA ASP A 318 24.22 -11.96 -8.19
C ASP A 318 22.69 -12.04 -8.09
N PRO A 319 22.02 -12.50 -9.17
CA PRO A 319 20.58 -12.58 -9.23
C PRO A 319 20.02 -13.79 -8.47
N VAL A 320 18.86 -13.60 -7.86
CA VAL A 320 18.11 -14.59 -7.08
C VAL A 320 16.70 -14.70 -7.64
N HIS A 321 16.31 -15.92 -8.00
CA HIS A 321 14.97 -16.27 -8.51
C HIS A 321 13.90 -15.98 -7.43
N LEU A 322 12.76 -15.39 -7.80
CA LEU A 322 11.70 -15.04 -6.84
C LEU A 322 10.89 -16.24 -6.32
N GLY A 323 11.03 -17.39 -6.95
CA GLY A 323 10.40 -18.65 -6.52
C GLY A 323 9.07 -18.94 -7.21
N ASN A 324 8.61 -20.17 -7.06
CA ASN A 324 7.51 -20.75 -7.84
C ASN A 324 6.12 -20.27 -7.41
N SER A 325 6.02 -19.47 -6.34
CA SER A 325 4.76 -18.80 -6.01
C SER A 325 4.47 -17.64 -6.95
N VAL A 326 5.51 -16.94 -7.40
CA VAL A 326 5.43 -15.81 -8.31
C VAL A 326 5.62 -16.26 -9.76
N ASN A 327 6.67 -17.03 -10.00
CA ASN A 327 7.07 -17.46 -11.34
C ASN A 327 6.30 -18.71 -11.80
N THR A 328 6.17 -18.84 -13.11
CA THR A 328 5.41 -19.87 -13.82
C THR A 328 6.25 -20.46 -14.95
N PRO A 329 5.79 -21.53 -15.62
CA PRO A 329 6.47 -22.03 -16.81
C PRO A 329 6.41 -21.10 -18.05
N ASN A 330 5.66 -19.99 -17.99
CA ASN A 330 5.50 -19.05 -19.10
C ASN A 330 6.21 -17.71 -18.79
N ASP A 331 5.80 -16.59 -19.39
CA ASP A 331 6.47 -15.30 -19.21
C ASP A 331 5.87 -14.54 -18.00
N ASP A 332 6.71 -14.30 -17.00
CA ASP A 332 6.49 -13.44 -15.84
C ASP A 332 7.40 -12.21 -15.92
N MET A 333 6.81 -11.03 -16.06
CA MET A 333 7.50 -9.83 -16.51
C MET A 333 7.00 -8.54 -15.83
N PHE A 334 7.63 -7.40 -16.14
CA PHE A 334 7.21 -6.07 -15.70
C PHE A 334 6.99 -5.92 -14.18
N PRO A 335 7.97 -6.28 -13.33
CA PRO A 335 7.84 -6.12 -11.89
C PRO A 335 7.71 -4.64 -11.50
N LEU A 336 6.90 -4.34 -10.49
CA LEU A 336 6.82 -3.06 -9.80
C LEU A 336 6.75 -3.31 -8.29
N ILE A 337 7.70 -2.75 -7.55
CA ILE A 337 7.72 -2.83 -6.08
C ILE A 337 7.17 -1.55 -5.48
N ILE A 338 6.24 -1.68 -4.54
CA ILE A 338 5.68 -0.56 -3.80
C ILE A 338 5.98 -0.71 -2.30
N GLY A 339 6.71 0.25 -1.73
CA GLY A 339 6.98 0.36 -0.29
C GLY A 339 7.56 -0.91 0.34
N ASP A 340 8.31 -1.68 -0.44
CA ASP A 340 8.93 -2.99 -0.12
C ASP A 340 7.95 -4.07 0.37
N SER A 341 6.64 -3.85 0.20
CA SER A 341 5.57 -4.68 0.78
C SER A 341 4.67 -5.32 -0.27
N ILE A 342 4.68 -4.83 -1.51
CA ILE A 342 3.83 -5.33 -2.59
C ILE A 342 4.65 -5.41 -3.87
N LEU A 343 4.59 -6.58 -4.52
CA LEU A 343 5.06 -6.81 -5.88
C LEU A 343 3.86 -6.83 -6.82
N PHE A 344 3.81 -5.92 -7.77
CA PHE A 344 3.01 -6.04 -8.98
C PHE A 344 3.86 -6.64 -10.09
N PHE A 345 3.25 -7.41 -10.99
CA PHE A 345 3.90 -7.95 -12.18
C PHE A 345 2.86 -8.36 -13.21
N ALA A 346 3.29 -8.64 -14.43
CA ALA A 346 2.44 -9.17 -15.50
C ALA A 346 2.82 -10.62 -15.81
N SER A 347 1.85 -11.49 -16.08
CA SER A 347 2.08 -12.91 -16.36
C SER A 347 1.08 -13.48 -17.35
N ASP A 348 1.52 -14.34 -18.26
CA ASP A 348 0.66 -15.16 -19.12
C ASP A 348 0.63 -16.64 -18.67
N GLY A 349 1.17 -16.93 -17.48
CA GLY A 349 1.27 -18.24 -16.86
C GLY A 349 0.24 -18.52 -15.76
N HIS A 350 -0.19 -17.50 -15.01
CA HIS A 350 -1.23 -17.64 -13.99
C HIS A 350 -2.63 -17.79 -14.58
N ILE A 351 -3.65 -18.12 -13.76
CA ILE A 351 -5.05 -18.09 -14.21
C ILE A 351 -5.45 -16.63 -14.43
N GLY A 352 -5.75 -16.29 -15.68
CA GLY A 352 -5.94 -14.91 -16.14
C GLY A 352 -7.03 -14.77 -17.20
N MET A 353 -7.08 -13.59 -17.82
CA MET A 353 -8.11 -13.19 -18.77
C MET A 353 -7.67 -13.24 -20.24
N GLY A 354 -6.39 -13.45 -20.54
CA GLY A 354 -5.95 -13.50 -21.93
C GLY A 354 -4.45 -13.60 -22.12
N GLY A 355 -3.85 -12.51 -22.61
CA GLY A 355 -2.40 -12.40 -22.79
C GLY A 355 -1.67 -12.24 -21.46
N LEU A 356 -0.73 -11.32 -21.39
CA LEU A 356 -0.20 -10.89 -20.09
C LEU A 356 -1.33 -10.29 -19.25
N ASP A 357 -1.47 -10.74 -18.02
CA ASP A 357 -2.40 -10.19 -17.05
C ASP A 357 -1.63 -9.59 -15.88
N ILE A 358 -2.11 -8.48 -15.31
CA ILE A 358 -1.50 -7.84 -14.13
C ILE A 358 -1.92 -8.58 -12.86
N TYR A 359 -0.93 -8.96 -12.06
CA TYR A 359 -1.08 -9.56 -10.74
C TYR A 359 -0.41 -8.72 -9.67
N TYR A 360 -0.80 -8.94 -8.42
CA TYR A 360 -0.07 -8.47 -7.26
C TYR A 360 0.12 -9.57 -6.21
N SER A 361 1.23 -9.49 -5.48
CA SER A 361 1.58 -10.37 -4.38
C SER A 361 2.11 -9.53 -3.21
N LYS A 362 1.67 -9.84 -1.99
CA LYS A 362 2.22 -9.23 -0.78
C LYS A 362 3.57 -9.85 -0.46
N ILE A 363 4.47 -9.01 0.06
CA ILE A 363 5.81 -9.39 0.48
C ILE A 363 5.85 -9.35 2.01
N GLU A 364 6.04 -10.50 2.64
CA GLU A 364 6.18 -10.62 4.09
C GLU A 364 7.45 -11.40 4.42
N ASN A 365 8.37 -10.77 5.18
CA ASN A 365 9.68 -11.36 5.53
C ASN A 365 10.47 -11.87 4.30
N GLY A 366 10.31 -11.22 3.14
CA GLY A 366 10.96 -11.59 1.88
C GLY A 366 10.32 -12.78 1.15
N LEU A 367 9.20 -13.31 1.66
CA LEU A 367 8.35 -14.31 1.00
C LEU A 367 7.20 -13.62 0.27
N TYR A 368 6.74 -14.26 -0.80
CA TYR A 368 5.68 -13.75 -1.67
C TYR A 368 4.41 -14.59 -1.49
N ASP A 369 3.31 -13.94 -1.17
CA ASP A 369 1.98 -14.55 -1.18
C ASP A 369 1.60 -15.06 -2.57
N ARG A 370 0.56 -15.91 -2.63
CA ARG A 370 -0.01 -16.31 -3.90
C ARG A 370 -0.49 -15.08 -4.70
N PRO A 371 -0.01 -14.89 -5.94
CA PRO A 371 -0.43 -13.77 -6.77
C PRO A 371 -1.94 -13.73 -6.98
N LYS A 372 -2.50 -12.53 -6.86
CA LYS A 372 -3.91 -12.23 -7.15
C LYS A 372 -4.01 -11.45 -8.45
N ASN A 373 -4.86 -11.92 -9.36
CA ASN A 373 -5.18 -11.20 -10.59
C ASN A 373 -5.92 -9.89 -10.23
N VAL A 374 -5.56 -8.79 -10.87
CA VAL A 374 -6.18 -7.47 -10.59
C VAL A 374 -7.65 -7.40 -11.07
N GLY A 375 -8.04 -8.24 -12.02
CA GLY A 375 -9.40 -8.36 -12.53
C GLY A 375 -9.78 -7.27 -13.55
N ALA A 376 -10.96 -7.42 -14.13
CA ALA A 376 -11.49 -6.45 -15.08
C ALA A 376 -11.94 -5.16 -14.36
N PRO A 377 -11.79 -3.96 -14.95
CA PRO A 377 -11.40 -3.71 -16.34
C PRO A 377 -9.91 -3.41 -16.54
N ILE A 378 -9.05 -3.58 -15.53
CA ILE A 378 -7.61 -3.36 -15.69
C ILE A 378 -6.98 -4.54 -16.42
N ASN A 379 -7.39 -5.77 -16.12
CA ASN A 379 -7.12 -6.90 -16.99
C ASN A 379 -8.25 -7.06 -18.01
N SER A 380 -7.87 -7.57 -19.17
CA SER A 380 -8.65 -7.72 -20.38
C SER A 380 -8.21 -9.01 -21.09
N THR A 381 -8.74 -9.27 -22.28
CA THR A 381 -8.25 -10.42 -23.07
C THR A 381 -6.94 -10.12 -23.80
N GLY A 382 -6.52 -8.86 -23.88
CA GLY A 382 -5.25 -8.47 -24.47
C GLY A 382 -4.07 -8.73 -23.53
N ASP A 383 -2.93 -8.14 -23.87
CA ASP A 383 -1.81 -8.00 -22.96
C ASP A 383 -2.03 -6.76 -22.10
N ASP A 384 -1.91 -6.91 -20.79
CA ASP A 384 -2.06 -5.91 -19.75
C ASP A 384 -0.82 -5.96 -18.85
N PHE A 385 -0.04 -4.88 -18.84
CA PHE A 385 1.30 -4.93 -18.26
C PHE A 385 1.83 -3.53 -17.90
N SER A 386 3.07 -3.48 -17.39
CA SER A 386 3.77 -2.23 -17.06
C SER A 386 2.92 -1.26 -16.21
N ILE A 387 2.31 -1.77 -15.15
CA ILE A 387 1.54 -0.96 -14.23
C ILE A 387 2.43 0.03 -13.49
N LEU A 388 1.87 1.20 -13.16
CA LEU A 388 2.48 2.26 -12.39
C LEU A 388 1.41 2.83 -11.44
N ILE A 389 1.72 2.90 -10.14
CA ILE A 389 0.77 3.36 -9.10
C ILE A 389 1.13 4.79 -8.69
N ASN A 390 0.14 5.68 -8.62
CA ASN A 390 0.36 7.05 -8.12
C ASN A 390 0.78 7.02 -6.64
N PRO A 391 1.65 7.96 -6.18
CA PRO A 391 2.07 8.00 -4.78
C PRO A 391 0.95 8.21 -3.75
N ASP A 392 -0.20 8.74 -4.19
CA ASP A 392 -1.40 8.92 -3.36
C ASP A 392 -2.27 7.65 -3.28
N PHE A 393 -1.94 6.61 -4.04
CA PHE A 393 -2.68 5.36 -4.19
C PHE A 393 -4.12 5.55 -4.69
N VAL A 394 -4.48 6.71 -5.25
CA VAL A 394 -5.84 6.97 -5.73
C VAL A 394 -6.05 6.46 -7.15
N GLY A 395 -4.98 6.11 -7.86
CA GLY A 395 -5.04 5.63 -9.24
C GLY A 395 -3.64 5.37 -9.79
N GLY A 396 -3.53 5.35 -11.11
CA GLY A 396 -2.26 5.14 -11.79
C GLY A 396 -2.44 4.87 -13.27
N TYR A 397 -1.45 4.23 -13.86
CA TYR A 397 -1.37 3.94 -15.29
C TYR A 397 -0.93 2.50 -15.54
N PHE A 398 -1.25 1.97 -16.70
CA PHE A 398 -0.76 0.68 -17.19
C PHE A 398 -0.80 0.67 -18.72
N CYS A 399 -0.16 -0.32 -19.33
CA CYS A 399 -0.10 -0.48 -20.77
C CYS A 399 -0.97 -1.65 -21.21
N SER A 400 -1.61 -1.50 -22.37
CA SER A 400 -2.42 -2.57 -22.91
C SER A 400 -2.66 -2.47 -24.41
N ASN A 401 -2.73 -3.61 -25.09
CA ASN A 401 -3.19 -3.70 -26.49
C ASN A 401 -4.68 -4.06 -26.62
N ARG A 402 -5.47 -3.81 -25.56
CA ARG A 402 -6.93 -3.97 -25.56
C ARG A 402 -7.61 -3.22 -26.72
N ASN A 403 -8.85 -3.63 -27.02
CA ASN A 403 -9.72 -3.10 -28.07
C ASN A 403 -9.44 -3.59 -29.50
N ASN A 404 -8.66 -4.67 -29.67
CA ASN A 404 -8.46 -5.37 -30.95
C ASN A 404 -7.98 -4.45 -32.10
N THR A 405 -7.37 -3.31 -31.79
CA THR A 405 -6.68 -2.49 -32.79
C THR A 405 -5.32 -3.14 -33.01
N GLU A 406 -5.17 -3.91 -34.09
CA GLU A 406 -4.02 -4.79 -34.44
C GLU A 406 -2.60 -4.15 -34.44
N LYS A 407 -2.32 -3.05 -33.73
CA LYS A 407 -1.12 -2.22 -33.97
C LYS A 407 -0.36 -1.67 -32.76
N SER A 408 -0.98 -1.33 -31.62
CA SER A 408 -0.25 -0.62 -30.55
C SER A 408 -0.60 -1.10 -29.13
N ASP A 409 0.43 -1.20 -28.30
CA ASP A 409 0.27 -1.09 -26.85
C ASP A 409 0.01 0.38 -26.53
N ASP A 410 -1.07 0.67 -25.80
CA ASP A 410 -1.50 2.00 -25.43
C ASP A 410 -1.40 2.19 -23.90
N VAL A 411 -1.18 3.43 -23.46
CA VAL A 411 -1.24 3.82 -22.06
C VAL A 411 -2.67 4.13 -21.64
N PHE A 412 -3.10 3.50 -20.56
CA PHE A 412 -4.39 3.73 -19.91
C PHE A 412 -4.19 4.21 -18.49
N ALA A 413 -5.01 5.15 -18.05
CA ALA A 413 -5.15 5.50 -16.64
C ALA A 413 -6.28 4.68 -16.01
N PHE A 414 -6.13 4.32 -14.75
CA PHE A 414 -7.21 3.81 -13.91
C PHE A 414 -7.41 4.72 -12.70
N PHE A 415 -8.65 4.77 -12.22
CA PHE A 415 -9.04 5.58 -11.08
C PHE A 415 -9.64 4.69 -10.00
N HIS A 416 -9.24 4.93 -8.75
CA HIS A 416 -9.48 4.17 -7.50
C HIS A 416 -8.46 3.07 -7.21
N ASN A 417 -8.32 2.74 -5.92
CA ASN A 417 -7.37 1.76 -5.39
C ASN A 417 -7.55 0.39 -6.06
N ILE A 418 -6.46 -0.13 -6.64
CA ILE A 418 -6.36 -1.50 -7.20
C ILE A 418 -6.27 -2.56 -6.11
N ILE A 419 -5.82 -2.17 -4.92
CA ILE A 419 -5.84 -3.04 -3.75
C ILE A 419 -7.30 -3.10 -3.30
N LEU A 420 -8.00 -4.10 -3.83
CA LEU A 420 -9.33 -4.48 -3.35
C LEU A 420 -9.16 -4.98 -1.92
N ASP A 421 -9.70 -4.22 -0.95
CA ASP A 421 -9.79 -4.65 0.44
C ASP A 421 -10.79 -5.83 0.52
N ASP A 422 -10.31 -7.06 0.23
CA ASP A 422 -11.07 -8.30 0.36
C ASP A 422 -11.25 -8.65 1.84
N ILE A 423 -12.46 -9.08 2.23
CA ILE A 423 -12.62 -9.69 3.56
C ILE A 423 -12.11 -11.13 3.47
N THR A 424 -10.98 -11.38 4.12
CA THR A 424 -10.40 -12.71 4.30
C THR A 424 -10.48 -13.13 5.75
N GLY A 425 -10.65 -14.43 5.99
CA GLY A 425 -10.67 -14.97 7.33
C GLY A 425 -10.60 -16.47 7.38
N LYS A 426 -10.54 -17.03 8.58
CA LYS A 426 -10.48 -18.46 8.86
C LYS A 426 -11.53 -18.85 9.89
N VAL A 427 -12.26 -19.92 9.59
CA VAL A 427 -13.27 -20.49 10.47
C VAL A 427 -12.65 -21.63 11.27
N ILE A 428 -12.79 -21.58 12.59
CA ILE A 428 -12.15 -22.49 13.53
C ILE A 428 -13.21 -23.00 14.52
N ASP A 429 -13.10 -24.26 14.91
CA ASP A 429 -13.91 -24.82 15.99
C ASP A 429 -13.46 -24.23 17.34
N SER A 430 -14.41 -23.64 18.07
CA SER A 430 -14.14 -22.90 19.31
C SER A 430 -13.59 -23.77 20.45
N LEU A 431 -13.78 -25.09 20.41
CA LEU A 431 -13.35 -26.00 21.46
C LEU A 431 -12.02 -26.69 21.12
N THR A 432 -11.91 -27.22 19.91
CA THR A 432 -10.77 -28.01 19.43
C THR A 432 -9.68 -27.17 18.77
N LEU A 433 -9.99 -25.91 18.43
CA LEU A 433 -9.13 -24.99 17.69
C LEU A 433 -8.71 -25.51 16.29
N GLN A 434 -9.41 -26.51 15.76
CA GLN A 434 -9.16 -27.04 14.42
C GLN A 434 -9.94 -26.23 13.36
N PRO A 435 -9.39 -26.07 12.14
CA PRO A 435 -10.10 -25.40 11.06
C PRO A 435 -11.38 -26.16 10.67
N ILE A 436 -12.43 -25.43 10.31
CA ILE A 436 -13.69 -26.01 9.85
C ILE A 436 -13.85 -25.74 8.35
N SER A 437 -13.87 -26.82 7.55
CA SER A 437 -14.15 -26.74 6.11
C SER A 437 -15.64 -26.69 5.79
N ASP A 438 -15.93 -26.19 4.59
CA ASP A 438 -17.28 -26.15 4.00
C ASP A 438 -18.31 -25.44 4.89
N VAL A 439 -17.88 -24.44 5.65
CA VAL A 439 -18.77 -23.50 6.34
C VAL A 439 -19.33 -22.58 5.28
N LYS A 440 -20.65 -22.41 5.24
CA LYS A 440 -21.30 -21.47 4.31
C LYS A 440 -21.24 -20.07 4.91
N ILE A 441 -20.63 -19.13 4.20
CA ILE A 441 -20.52 -17.72 4.61
C ILE A 441 -21.38 -16.87 3.68
N THR A 442 -22.36 -16.18 4.26
CA THR A 442 -23.25 -15.27 3.54
C THR A 442 -22.95 -13.83 3.90
N TYR A 443 -22.42 -13.07 2.95
CA TYR A 443 -22.22 -11.62 3.07
C TYR A 443 -23.48 -10.87 2.65
N SER A 444 -23.89 -9.87 3.44
CA SER A 444 -25.05 -9.02 3.20
C SER A 444 -24.72 -7.54 3.45
N THR A 445 -25.16 -6.66 2.55
CA THR A 445 -25.16 -5.21 2.74
C THR A 445 -26.35 -4.59 2.00
N GLU A 446 -26.83 -3.44 2.46
CA GLU A 446 -28.10 -2.85 2.00
C GLU A 446 -28.02 -2.40 0.53
N GLY A 447 -28.89 -2.94 -0.32
CA GLY A 447 -28.96 -2.62 -1.75
C GLY A 447 -27.98 -3.39 -2.63
N VAL A 448 -27.28 -4.39 -2.07
CA VAL A 448 -26.39 -5.30 -2.80
C VAL A 448 -26.90 -6.73 -2.68
N PRO A 449 -26.89 -7.52 -3.77
CA PRO A 449 -27.19 -8.95 -3.69
C PRO A 449 -26.27 -9.67 -2.70
N LYS A 450 -26.82 -10.62 -1.95
CA LYS A 450 -26.03 -11.42 -1.00
C LYS A 450 -24.94 -12.21 -1.75
N ILE A 451 -23.73 -12.23 -1.21
CA ILE A 451 -22.62 -13.05 -1.71
C ILE A 451 -22.52 -14.28 -0.82
N ILE A 452 -22.37 -15.46 -1.42
CA ILE A 452 -22.24 -16.73 -0.69
C ILE A 452 -20.92 -17.39 -1.10
N VAL A 453 -20.09 -17.72 -0.12
CA VAL A 453 -18.84 -18.47 -0.30
C VAL A 453 -18.74 -19.60 0.73
N TYR A 454 -17.73 -20.45 0.60
CA TYR A 454 -17.48 -21.56 1.52
C TYR A 454 -16.04 -21.53 2.04
N SER A 455 -15.81 -21.96 3.28
CA SER A 455 -14.45 -22.16 3.79
C SER A 455 -13.79 -23.39 3.17
N ASP A 456 -12.47 -23.33 2.95
CA ASP A 456 -11.68 -24.43 2.41
C ASP A 456 -11.25 -25.46 3.48
N SER A 457 -10.41 -26.45 3.11
CA SER A 457 -9.90 -27.48 4.03
C SER A 457 -9.05 -26.93 5.18
N LEU A 458 -8.50 -25.71 5.04
CA LEU A 458 -7.76 -25.01 6.08
C LEU A 458 -8.67 -24.04 6.85
N GLY A 459 -9.99 -24.07 6.61
CA GLY A 459 -10.99 -23.20 7.21
C GLY A 459 -10.98 -21.79 6.63
N VAL A 460 -10.16 -21.50 5.62
CA VAL A 460 -10.00 -20.15 5.07
C VAL A 460 -11.17 -19.81 4.15
N PHE A 461 -11.67 -18.59 4.24
CA PHE A 461 -12.70 -18.04 3.36
C PHE A 461 -12.30 -16.67 2.81
N TYR A 462 -12.88 -16.34 1.66
CA TYR A 462 -12.58 -15.15 0.89
C TYR A 462 -13.86 -14.52 0.36
N ILE A 463 -14.13 -13.25 0.67
CA ILE A 463 -15.26 -12.48 0.15
C ILE A 463 -14.74 -11.43 -0.85
N PRO A 464 -14.92 -11.64 -2.16
CA PRO A 464 -14.46 -10.70 -3.18
C PRO A 464 -15.27 -9.39 -3.16
N GLY A 465 -14.58 -8.25 -3.34
CA GLY A 465 -15.20 -6.98 -3.76
C GLY A 465 -16.18 -6.33 -2.79
N SER A 466 -16.06 -6.58 -1.47
CA SER A 466 -17.00 -6.08 -0.46
C SER A 466 -16.82 -4.60 -0.08
N SER A 467 -15.74 -3.94 -0.50
CA SER A 467 -15.39 -2.55 -0.14
C SER A 467 -15.86 -1.47 -1.14
N HIS A 468 -16.67 -1.81 -2.15
CA HIS A 468 -17.16 -0.84 -3.15
C HIS A 468 -18.61 -0.39 -3.00
N THR A 469 -19.24 -0.57 -1.83
CA THR A 469 -20.56 0.00 -1.60
C THR A 469 -20.66 0.64 -0.22
N ASN A 470 -20.41 1.95 -0.20
CA ASN A 470 -20.90 2.91 0.78
C ASN A 470 -20.66 2.51 2.25
N CYS A 471 -19.53 2.94 2.82
CA CYS A 471 -19.19 2.73 4.24
C CYS A 471 -20.24 3.29 5.22
N ASP A 472 -21.22 4.06 4.74
CA ASP A 472 -22.40 4.51 5.49
C ASP A 472 -23.41 3.39 5.80
N LYS A 473 -23.24 2.20 5.21
CA LYS A 473 -24.17 1.05 5.34
C LYS A 473 -23.58 -0.06 6.20
N LYS A 474 -24.45 -0.82 6.87
CA LYS A 474 -24.03 -1.96 7.71
C LYS A 474 -23.70 -3.18 6.84
N HIS A 475 -22.50 -3.74 7.02
CA HIS A 475 -22.06 -4.98 6.39
C HIS A 475 -22.15 -6.12 7.39
N SER A 476 -22.63 -7.30 6.97
CA SER A 476 -22.68 -8.48 7.82
C SER A 476 -22.29 -9.77 7.12
N LEU A 477 -21.74 -10.70 7.88
CA LEU A 477 -21.42 -12.07 7.49
C LEU A 477 -22.20 -13.04 8.38
N ALA A 478 -22.85 -14.02 7.76
CA ALA A 478 -23.52 -15.12 8.46
C ALA A 478 -22.79 -16.43 8.15
N PHE A 479 -22.39 -17.16 9.19
CA PHE A 479 -21.65 -18.42 9.10
C PHE A 479 -22.56 -19.58 9.50
N GLU A 480 -22.82 -20.48 8.56
CA GLU A 480 -23.74 -21.61 8.67
C GLU A 480 -22.99 -22.93 8.43
N LYS A 481 -23.06 -23.84 9.41
CA LYS A 481 -22.57 -25.23 9.29
C LYS A 481 -23.45 -26.13 10.15
N GLU A 482 -23.87 -27.28 9.62
CA GLU A 482 -24.63 -28.27 10.37
C GLU A 482 -23.84 -28.72 11.61
N GLY A 483 -24.49 -28.77 12.77
CA GLY A 483 -23.85 -29.07 14.06
C GLY A 483 -23.27 -27.86 14.81
N TYR A 484 -23.25 -26.67 14.20
CA TYR A 484 -22.79 -25.44 14.84
C TYR A 484 -23.91 -24.40 14.93
N LEU A 485 -23.81 -23.54 15.94
CA LEU A 485 -24.70 -22.39 16.08
C LEU A 485 -24.42 -21.36 14.97
N LEU A 486 -25.49 -20.80 14.40
CA LEU A 486 -25.40 -19.68 13.44
C LEU A 486 -24.63 -18.51 14.08
N LYS A 487 -23.51 -18.12 13.46
CA LYS A 487 -22.74 -16.94 13.88
C LYS A 487 -22.95 -15.81 12.89
N ASN A 488 -23.33 -14.63 13.39
CA ASN A 488 -23.40 -13.41 12.60
C ASN A 488 -22.30 -12.45 13.07
N VAL A 489 -21.58 -11.85 12.13
CA VAL A 489 -20.50 -10.88 12.37
C VAL A 489 -20.83 -9.61 11.60
N ILE A 490 -20.84 -8.46 12.27
CA ILE A 490 -20.93 -7.16 11.61
C ILE A 490 -19.50 -6.74 11.28
N VAL A 491 -19.26 -6.36 10.03
CA VAL A 491 -17.92 -6.05 9.52
C VAL A 491 -17.82 -4.55 9.29
N PRO A 492 -16.81 -3.84 9.83
CA PRO A 492 -16.58 -2.45 9.48
C PRO A 492 -16.10 -2.32 8.03
N CYS A 493 -16.38 -1.17 7.40
CA CYS A 493 -15.77 -0.83 6.12
C CYS A 493 -14.25 -0.74 6.34
N ASN A 494 -13.45 -1.49 5.58
CA ASN A 494 -11.97 -1.58 5.65
C ASN A 494 -11.40 -2.52 6.73
N VAL A 495 -11.81 -3.79 6.73
CA VAL A 495 -11.06 -4.83 7.45
C VAL A 495 -9.76 -5.11 6.72
N LYS A 496 -8.64 -4.72 7.32
CA LYS A 496 -7.28 -4.89 6.77
C LYS A 496 -6.54 -6.13 7.29
N GLU A 497 -7.10 -6.79 8.30
CA GLU A 497 -6.51 -7.96 8.98
C GLU A 497 -7.36 -9.21 8.72
N GLU A 498 -6.72 -10.38 8.66
CA GLU A 498 -7.39 -11.67 8.50
C GLU A 498 -8.32 -11.94 9.71
N MET A 499 -9.60 -12.20 9.44
CA MET A 499 -10.56 -12.46 10.52
C MET A 499 -10.52 -13.91 11.00
N LEU A 500 -10.30 -14.13 12.29
CA LEU A 500 -10.54 -15.45 12.90
C LEU A 500 -11.98 -15.55 13.41
N VAL A 501 -12.72 -16.53 12.91
CA VAL A 501 -14.14 -16.75 13.25
C VAL A 501 -14.30 -18.10 13.93
N PHE A 502 -14.61 -18.08 15.22
CA PHE A 502 -14.84 -19.30 15.98
C PHE A 502 -16.31 -19.72 15.93
N LEU A 503 -16.58 -20.97 15.55
CA LEU A 503 -17.91 -21.57 15.62
C LEU A 503 -18.03 -22.47 16.86
N ASP A 504 -19.21 -22.39 17.49
CA ASP A 504 -19.57 -23.07 18.73
C ASP A 504 -20.69 -24.05 18.43
N ASP A 505 -20.58 -25.29 18.94
CA ASP A 505 -21.60 -26.33 18.82
C ASP A 505 -22.72 -26.20 19.86
N GLY A 506 -22.58 -25.26 20.80
CA GLY A 506 -23.57 -24.95 21.82
C GLY A 506 -23.51 -25.87 23.05
N SER A 507 -22.47 -26.68 23.19
CA SER A 507 -22.33 -27.64 24.30
C SER A 507 -21.81 -27.04 25.63
N GLY A 508 -21.42 -25.75 25.67
CA GLY A 508 -20.76 -25.10 26.82
C GLY A 508 -21.64 -24.27 27.76
N ILE A 509 -21.27 -24.20 29.05
CA ILE A 509 -21.79 -23.22 30.04
C ILE A 509 -20.90 -21.98 30.00
N PHE A 510 -21.47 -20.80 29.74
CA PHE A 510 -20.71 -19.55 29.63
C PHE A 510 -21.16 -18.45 30.61
N HIS A 511 -20.27 -17.52 30.95
CA HIS A 511 -20.55 -16.31 31.73
C HIS A 511 -21.05 -15.14 30.84
N SER A 512 -21.51 -14.07 31.49
CA SER A 512 -21.76 -12.78 30.87
C SER A 512 -20.99 -11.69 31.62
N LEU A 513 -20.77 -10.55 30.97
CA LEU A 513 -20.10 -9.38 31.57
C LEU A 513 -20.86 -8.12 31.24
N LEU A 514 -21.00 -7.25 32.23
CA LEU A 514 -21.63 -5.94 32.14
C LEU A 514 -20.66 -4.89 32.67
N GLY A 515 -20.53 -3.79 31.95
CA GLY A 515 -19.74 -2.64 32.38
C GLY A 515 -20.35 -1.33 31.90
N ASN A 516 -19.83 -0.24 32.44
CA ASN A 516 -20.20 1.11 32.06
C ASN A 516 -18.95 1.94 31.72
N ILE A 517 -19.08 2.86 30.77
CA ILE A 517 -18.05 3.83 30.42
C ILE A 517 -18.54 5.24 30.71
N LEU A 518 -17.80 5.92 31.60
CA LEU A 518 -18.06 7.30 31.98
C LEU A 518 -16.91 8.21 31.54
N ASN A 519 -17.21 9.48 31.30
CA ASN A 519 -16.22 10.52 31.12
C ASN A 519 -15.61 10.85 32.49
N LYS A 520 -14.28 10.77 32.63
CA LYS A 520 -13.59 10.97 33.91
C LYS A 520 -13.84 12.35 34.52
N ASN A 521 -13.98 13.38 33.69
CA ASN A 521 -14.10 14.77 34.13
C ASN A 521 -15.55 15.10 34.56
N THR A 522 -16.53 14.62 33.81
CA THR A 522 -17.94 14.99 34.02
C THR A 522 -18.77 13.94 34.77
N GLY A 523 -18.31 12.69 34.80
CA GLY A 523 -19.06 11.54 35.31
C GLY A 523 -20.25 11.13 34.42
N LEU A 524 -20.42 11.76 33.25
CA LEU A 524 -21.51 11.45 32.31
C LEU A 524 -21.17 10.21 31.47
N PRO A 525 -22.19 9.45 31.02
CA PRO A 525 -21.96 8.31 30.14
C PRO A 525 -21.30 8.66 28.81
N VAL A 526 -20.45 7.78 28.31
CA VAL A 526 -19.82 7.91 27.00
C VAL A 526 -20.52 6.96 26.03
N GLU A 527 -21.43 7.49 25.22
CA GLU A 527 -22.12 6.73 24.17
C GLU A 527 -21.20 6.40 22.99
N GLY A 528 -21.34 5.21 22.43
CA GLY A 528 -20.60 4.76 21.25
C GLY A 528 -19.09 4.66 21.47
N ALA A 529 -18.65 4.43 22.70
CA ALA A 529 -17.29 4.03 23.01
C ALA A 529 -17.10 2.56 22.64
N MET A 530 -15.99 2.24 21.97
CA MET A 530 -15.67 0.88 21.54
C MET A 530 -15.05 0.12 22.72
N VAL A 531 -15.59 -1.07 22.99
CA VAL A 531 -15.06 -2.01 23.97
C VAL A 531 -14.69 -3.31 23.29
N THR A 532 -13.43 -3.76 23.42
CA THR A 532 -12.97 -5.05 22.90
C THR A 532 -12.69 -6.01 24.04
N ILE A 533 -13.06 -7.29 23.89
CA ILE A 533 -12.70 -8.39 24.81
C ILE A 533 -11.82 -9.40 24.08
N LYS A 534 -10.72 -9.82 24.67
CA LYS A 534 -9.87 -10.93 24.18
C LYS A 534 -9.62 -11.94 25.29
N SER A 535 -9.65 -13.25 25.06
CA SER A 535 -9.38 -14.29 26.07
C SER A 535 -8.26 -15.27 25.70
N LEU A 536 -7.73 -16.03 26.68
CA LEU A 536 -6.73 -17.09 26.41
C LEU A 536 -7.32 -18.25 25.62
N LYS A 537 -8.61 -18.54 25.81
CA LYS A 537 -9.35 -19.57 25.06
C LYS A 537 -9.90 -19.06 23.72
N GLY A 538 -9.40 -17.92 23.23
CA GLY A 538 -9.66 -17.45 21.88
C GLY A 538 -10.93 -16.62 21.69
N LEU A 539 -11.65 -16.25 22.76
CA LEU A 539 -12.73 -15.26 22.64
C LEU A 539 -12.09 -13.95 22.15
N ASN A 540 -12.60 -13.39 21.06
CA ASN A 540 -12.28 -12.05 20.60
C ASN A 540 -13.58 -11.40 20.11
N ASP A 541 -14.04 -10.35 20.77
CA ASP A 541 -15.29 -9.68 20.43
C ASP A 541 -15.19 -8.17 20.65
N THR A 542 -16.04 -7.41 19.96
CA THR A 542 -16.07 -5.95 20.04
C THR A 542 -17.50 -5.45 20.08
N ILE A 543 -17.80 -4.55 21.01
CA ILE A 543 -19.09 -3.90 21.11
C ILE A 543 -18.93 -2.40 21.32
N PHE A 544 -20.04 -1.68 21.20
CA PHE A 544 -20.09 -0.24 21.49
C PHE A 544 -21.06 0.02 22.64
N THR A 545 -20.74 1.00 23.47
CA THR A 545 -21.62 1.44 24.56
C THR A 545 -22.90 2.07 24.01
N ASP A 546 -24.00 1.88 24.73
CA ASP A 546 -25.28 2.52 24.44
C ASP A 546 -25.33 3.99 24.92
N ALA A 547 -26.48 4.65 24.76
CA ALA A 547 -26.72 6.03 25.22
C ALA A 547 -26.52 6.24 26.74
N ASN A 548 -26.53 5.17 27.53
CA ASN A 548 -26.26 5.19 28.96
C ASN A 548 -24.82 4.78 29.29
N GLY A 549 -23.94 4.64 28.30
CA GLY A 549 -22.55 4.23 28.46
C GLY A 549 -22.38 2.73 28.75
N VAL A 550 -23.45 1.95 28.71
CA VAL A 550 -23.46 0.54 29.12
C VAL A 550 -23.01 -0.36 27.99
N PHE A 551 -22.24 -1.38 28.34
CA PHE A 551 -21.75 -2.41 27.42
C PHE A 551 -21.93 -3.80 28.04
N SER A 552 -22.18 -4.82 27.20
CA SER A 552 -22.38 -6.20 27.65
C SER A 552 -21.77 -7.24 26.72
N PHE A 553 -20.98 -8.16 27.27
CA PHE A 553 -20.54 -9.36 26.57
C PHE A 553 -21.28 -10.59 27.09
N ASN A 554 -21.68 -11.46 26.18
CA ASN A 554 -22.26 -12.75 26.51
C ASN A 554 -21.30 -13.85 26.03
N LYS A 555 -21.41 -15.04 26.61
CA LYS A 555 -20.60 -16.21 26.22
C LYS A 555 -19.11 -16.12 26.60
N ILE A 556 -18.82 -15.61 27.79
CA ILE A 556 -17.45 -15.55 28.30
C ILE A 556 -17.03 -16.94 28.80
N PRO A 557 -15.89 -17.49 28.33
CA PRO A 557 -15.41 -18.79 28.78
C PRO A 557 -15.18 -18.82 30.29
N ARG A 558 -15.45 -19.96 30.91
CA ARG A 558 -15.11 -20.22 32.32
C ARG A 558 -13.62 -20.50 32.48
N ASN A 559 -13.10 -20.25 33.69
CA ASN A 559 -11.71 -20.54 34.05
C ASN A 559 -10.73 -20.07 32.96
N ASP A 560 -10.80 -18.79 32.64
CA ASP A 560 -10.09 -18.13 31.54
C ASP A 560 -9.60 -16.75 32.01
N TYR A 561 -8.73 -16.11 31.24
CA TYR A 561 -8.35 -14.73 31.44
C TYR A 561 -8.84 -13.90 30.25
N ILE A 562 -9.46 -12.77 30.53
CA ILE A 562 -9.94 -11.82 29.53
C ILE A 562 -9.22 -10.48 29.67
N ILE A 563 -8.99 -9.82 28.54
CA ILE A 563 -8.49 -8.44 28.44
C ILE A 563 -9.61 -7.60 27.83
N LEU A 564 -10.06 -6.60 28.57
CA LEU A 564 -11.00 -5.57 28.11
C LEU A 564 -10.22 -4.32 27.70
N ARG A 565 -10.63 -3.67 26.61
CA ARG A 565 -10.11 -2.35 26.23
C ARG A 565 -11.23 -1.42 25.86
N ALA A 566 -11.16 -0.19 26.36
CA ALA A 566 -12.07 0.87 26.02
C ALA A 566 -11.36 1.94 25.19
N SER A 567 -12.04 2.43 24.15
CA SER A 567 -11.56 3.56 23.36
C SER A 567 -12.70 4.39 22.78
N LYS A 568 -12.48 5.70 22.69
CA LYS A 568 -13.37 6.66 22.05
C LYS A 568 -12.51 7.76 21.41
N GLU A 569 -12.93 8.28 20.26
CA GLU A 569 -12.29 9.44 19.65
C GLU A 569 -12.25 10.62 20.64
N ASN A 570 -11.11 11.32 20.71
CA ASN A 570 -10.84 12.39 21.67
C ASN A 570 -10.79 11.94 23.14
N TYR A 571 -10.61 10.65 23.42
CA TYR A 571 -10.33 10.14 24.77
C TYR A 571 -9.04 9.30 24.77
N LEU A 572 -8.33 9.31 25.89
CA LEU A 572 -7.26 8.36 26.16
C LEU A 572 -7.83 6.95 26.23
N LYS A 573 -7.15 6.00 25.59
CA LYS A 573 -7.46 4.57 25.68
C LYS A 573 -7.13 4.04 27.07
N ASP A 574 -7.89 3.04 27.49
CA ASP A 574 -7.71 2.36 28.79
C ASP A 574 -7.97 0.84 28.64
N SER A 575 -7.32 0.02 29.46
CA SER A 575 -7.45 -1.44 29.43
C SER A 575 -7.46 -2.12 30.81
N ARG A 576 -8.10 -3.29 30.90
CA ARG A 576 -8.23 -4.11 32.12
C ARG A 576 -8.01 -5.59 31.78
N ALA A 577 -7.42 -6.34 32.71
CA ALA A 577 -7.34 -7.80 32.63
C ALA A 577 -8.11 -8.41 33.81
N LEU A 578 -8.93 -9.43 33.54
CA LEU A 578 -9.81 -10.06 34.53
C LEU A 578 -9.75 -11.58 34.37
N GLY A 579 -9.72 -12.31 35.50
CA GLY A 579 -9.95 -13.76 35.50
C GLY A 579 -11.45 -14.07 35.47
N THR A 580 -11.84 -15.13 34.77
CA THR A 580 -13.22 -15.62 34.73
C THR A 580 -13.38 -16.81 35.68
N PRO A 581 -14.45 -16.86 36.49
CA PRO A 581 -14.58 -17.87 37.53
C PRO A 581 -14.73 -19.28 36.96
N ASP A 582 -14.37 -20.30 37.75
CA ASP A 582 -14.66 -21.70 37.44
C ASP A 582 -15.91 -22.21 38.19
N GLU A 583 -16.99 -21.44 38.17
CA GLU A 583 -18.23 -21.84 38.82
C GLU A 583 -19.05 -22.74 37.90
N GLY A 584 -19.51 -23.91 38.40
CA GLY A 584 -20.36 -24.90 37.70
C GLY A 584 -21.65 -24.39 37.02
N LYS A 585 -21.86 -23.07 36.99
CA LYS A 585 -23.04 -22.33 36.55
C LYS A 585 -22.61 -21.02 35.85
N SER A 586 -23.49 -20.45 35.04
CA SER A 586 -23.28 -19.12 34.47
C SER A 586 -23.28 -18.03 35.56
N VAL A 587 -22.47 -16.98 35.37
CA VAL A 587 -22.27 -15.85 36.29
C VAL A 587 -22.23 -14.57 35.46
N THR A 588 -22.82 -13.49 35.98
CA THR A 588 -22.71 -12.14 35.40
C THR A 588 -21.60 -11.36 36.10
N MET A 589 -20.49 -11.13 35.40
CA MET A 589 -19.34 -10.33 35.86
C MET A 589 -19.64 -8.84 35.71
N SER A 590 -19.50 -8.08 36.79
CA SER A 590 -19.72 -6.63 36.82
C SER A 590 -19.08 -6.03 38.06
N LYS A 591 -18.95 -4.70 38.11
CA LYS A 591 -18.54 -3.98 39.33
C LYS A 591 -19.40 -4.31 40.55
N LYS A 592 -20.70 -4.56 40.36
CA LYS A 592 -21.62 -4.99 41.44
C LYS A 592 -21.34 -6.40 41.96
N THR A 593 -20.78 -7.25 41.11
CA THR A 593 -20.38 -8.63 41.46
C THR A 593 -18.89 -8.75 41.79
N GLY A 594 -18.20 -7.62 41.97
CA GLY A 594 -16.82 -7.56 42.44
C GLY A 594 -15.75 -7.56 41.34
N PHE A 595 -16.12 -7.49 40.07
CA PHE A 595 -15.18 -7.46 38.94
C PHE A 595 -14.99 -6.03 38.43
N ASP A 596 -13.75 -5.59 38.18
CA ASP A 596 -13.46 -4.24 37.66
C ASP A 596 -13.77 -4.14 36.16
N THR A 597 -15.05 -4.02 35.83
CA THR A 597 -15.56 -4.01 34.44
C THR A 597 -15.87 -2.61 33.92
N ASP A 598 -15.80 -1.57 34.74
CA ASP A 598 -16.14 -0.21 34.36
C ASP A 598 -14.91 0.59 33.91
N PHE A 599 -15.09 1.53 32.98
CA PHE A 599 -14.02 2.44 32.53
C PHE A 599 -14.40 3.91 32.80
N ASP A 600 -13.43 4.69 33.27
CA ASP A 600 -13.53 6.15 33.32
C ASP A 600 -12.57 6.74 32.28
N LEU A 601 -13.06 7.02 31.06
CA LEU A 601 -12.21 7.52 29.99
C LEU A 601 -11.87 8.99 30.19
N ILE A 602 -10.58 9.32 30.04
CA ILE A 602 -10.06 10.68 30.16
C ILE A 602 -10.16 11.38 28.79
N PRO A 603 -10.89 12.50 28.65
CA PRO A 603 -10.90 13.24 27.39
C PRO A 603 -9.53 13.88 27.11
N ILE A 604 -9.16 13.95 25.83
CA ILE A 604 -7.93 14.60 25.36
C ILE A 604 -8.21 16.10 25.27
N GLU A 605 -8.05 16.77 26.40
CA GLU A 605 -8.17 18.23 26.52
C GLU A 605 -6.80 18.82 26.79
N PHE A 606 -6.40 19.81 25.99
CA PHE A 606 -5.17 20.56 26.20
C PHE A 606 -5.36 21.52 27.37
N GLU A 607 -4.30 21.76 28.15
CA GLU A 607 -4.29 22.71 29.28
C GLU A 607 -5.13 22.28 30.51
N VAL A 608 -5.51 20.99 30.59
CA VAL A 608 -6.14 20.39 31.77
C VAL A 608 -5.12 19.55 32.54
N GLU A 609 -4.96 19.83 33.84
CA GLU A 609 -4.09 19.05 34.74
C GLU A 609 -4.83 17.84 35.32
N PHE A 610 -4.20 16.68 35.22
CA PHE A 610 -4.60 15.42 35.84
C PHE A 610 -3.65 15.11 37.01
N GLU A 611 -4.20 14.98 38.21
CA GLU A 611 -3.41 14.63 39.39
C GLU A 611 -2.86 13.21 39.29
N ILE A 612 -1.58 13.03 39.62
CA ILE A 612 -0.98 11.71 39.81
C ILE A 612 -1.08 11.39 41.29
N GLU A 613 -2.15 10.68 41.65
CA GLU A 613 -2.41 10.30 43.04
C GLU A 613 -1.26 9.47 43.63
N ASN A 614 -1.00 9.63 44.93
CA ASN A 614 -0.08 8.80 45.73
C ASN A 614 1.40 8.86 45.31
N ILE A 615 1.86 10.00 44.75
CA ILE A 615 3.29 10.26 44.55
C ILE A 615 3.91 10.83 45.82
N TYR A 616 4.73 10.02 46.48
CA TYR A 616 5.47 10.39 47.69
C TYR A 616 6.98 10.49 47.45
N TYR A 617 7.59 11.44 48.16
CA TYR A 617 9.03 11.70 48.15
C TYR A 617 9.60 11.55 49.57
N GLU A 618 10.89 11.22 49.69
CA GLU A 618 11.59 11.40 50.97
C GLU A 618 11.54 12.87 51.42
N PHE A 619 11.47 13.11 52.74
CA PHE A 619 11.46 14.47 53.28
C PHE A 619 12.66 15.27 52.74
N ASP A 620 12.37 16.48 52.24
CA ASP A 620 13.34 17.41 51.67
C ASP A 620 14.10 16.92 50.41
N LYS A 621 13.64 15.84 49.77
CA LYS A 621 14.31 15.22 48.63
C LYS A 621 13.37 15.04 47.43
N ALA A 622 13.97 14.77 46.28
CA ALA A 622 13.28 14.42 45.03
C ALA A 622 13.23 12.90 44.78
N ARG A 623 13.70 12.08 45.74
CA ARG A 623 13.75 10.63 45.58
C ARG A 623 12.36 10.03 45.82
N LEU A 624 11.86 9.29 44.83
CA LEU A 624 10.56 8.60 44.87
C LEU A 624 10.58 7.45 45.89
N LEU A 625 9.56 7.39 46.75
CA LEU A 625 9.37 6.26 47.67
C LEU A 625 8.81 5.03 46.93
N PRO A 626 9.06 3.80 47.44
CA PRO A 626 8.55 2.58 46.82
C PRO A 626 7.04 2.58 46.58
N LYS A 627 6.26 3.15 47.52
CA LYS A 627 4.80 3.28 47.41
C LYS A 627 4.33 4.13 46.22
N SER A 628 5.17 5.03 45.71
CA SER A 628 4.87 5.88 44.54
C SER A 628 4.94 5.11 43.23
N LYS A 629 5.62 3.95 43.20
CA LYS A 629 5.85 3.18 41.96
C LYS A 629 4.55 2.70 41.35
N THR A 630 3.63 2.15 42.15
CA THR A 630 2.32 1.68 41.67
C THR A 630 1.56 2.75 40.86
N SER A 631 1.55 4.00 41.32
CA SER A 631 0.90 5.09 40.60
C SER A 631 1.64 5.48 39.32
N LEU A 632 2.98 5.43 39.34
CA LEU A 632 3.79 5.70 38.15
C LEU A 632 3.67 4.59 37.11
N ASP A 633 3.53 3.33 37.52
CA ASP A 633 3.34 2.19 36.61
C ASP A 633 1.99 2.32 35.88
N LYS A 634 0.94 2.80 36.56
CA LYS A 634 -0.34 3.17 35.90
C LYS A 634 -0.13 4.24 34.83
N LEU A 635 0.67 5.26 35.11
CA LEU A 635 0.99 6.30 34.13
C LEU A 635 1.83 5.76 32.96
N VAL A 636 2.77 4.84 33.21
CA VAL A 636 3.52 4.15 32.16
C VAL A 636 2.59 3.37 31.23
N ASN A 637 1.63 2.64 31.79
CA ASN A 637 0.65 1.87 31.01
C ASN A 637 -0.22 2.79 30.15
N LEU A 638 -0.77 3.86 30.75
CA LEU A 638 -1.52 4.89 30.02
C LEU A 638 -0.73 5.44 28.82
N LEU A 639 0.55 5.79 29.02
CA LEU A 639 1.39 6.35 27.96
C LEU A 639 1.81 5.34 26.89
N ASN A 640 1.90 4.06 27.24
CA ASN A 640 2.15 2.98 26.30
C ASN A 640 0.92 2.70 25.43
N GLU A 641 -0.27 2.69 26.02
CA GLU A 641 -1.55 2.54 25.32
C GLU A 641 -1.81 3.71 24.37
N ASN A 642 -1.32 4.91 24.73
CA ASN A 642 -1.51 6.16 24.01
C ASN A 642 -0.17 6.70 23.47
N PRO A 643 0.50 6.05 22.49
CA PRO A 643 1.88 6.36 22.08
C PRO A 643 2.09 7.73 21.47
N ARG A 644 1.02 8.33 20.92
CA ARG A 644 1.06 9.64 20.30
C ARG A 644 0.98 10.77 21.31
N VAL A 645 0.56 10.51 22.55
CA VAL A 645 0.32 11.57 23.52
C VAL A 645 1.65 12.08 24.10
N LYS A 646 1.80 13.40 24.14
CA LYS A 646 2.88 14.13 24.80
C LYS A 646 2.34 14.77 26.08
N ILE A 647 3.03 14.56 27.19
CA ILE A 647 2.62 15.10 28.49
C ILE A 647 3.68 16.03 29.08
N GLN A 648 3.23 17.01 29.87
CA GLN A 648 4.08 17.80 30.77
C GLN A 648 3.80 17.38 32.21
N LEU A 649 4.85 17.03 32.93
CA LEU A 649 4.83 16.65 34.34
C LEU A 649 5.03 17.90 35.19
N ASN A 650 4.04 18.20 36.01
CA ASN A 650 3.98 19.35 36.89
C ASN A 650 4.21 18.88 38.33
N SER A 651 5.03 19.60 39.08
CA SER A 651 5.30 19.31 40.49
C SER A 651 5.20 20.57 41.33
N HIS A 652 4.58 20.44 42.51
CA HIS A 652 4.30 21.52 43.44
C HIS A 652 4.89 21.22 44.82
N THR A 653 5.16 22.26 45.59
CA THR A 653 5.56 22.18 47.00
C THR A 653 4.53 22.89 47.87
N ASP A 654 4.57 22.62 49.18
CA ASP A 654 3.89 23.47 50.14
C ASP A 654 4.64 24.81 50.32
N GLU A 655 4.03 25.73 51.08
CA GLU A 655 4.53 27.10 51.30
C GLU A 655 5.65 27.19 52.35
N ARG A 656 6.11 26.05 52.90
CA ARG A 656 7.16 26.03 53.93
C ARG A 656 8.51 25.94 53.25
N GLY A 657 9.23 27.05 53.22
CA GLY A 657 10.55 27.15 52.58
C GLY A 657 10.70 28.48 51.84
N GLY A 658 11.89 28.78 51.32
CA GLY A 658 12.06 29.95 50.46
C GLY A 658 11.58 29.67 49.03
N ASN A 659 11.03 30.67 48.33
CA ASN A 659 10.48 30.50 46.98
C ASN A 659 11.48 29.85 46.00
N ALA A 660 12.75 30.29 46.03
CA ALA A 660 13.82 29.73 45.20
C ALA A 660 14.17 28.28 45.59
N TYR A 661 14.02 27.93 46.86
CA TYR A 661 14.21 26.58 47.35
C TYR A 661 13.09 25.65 46.84
N ASN A 662 11.84 26.09 47.01
CA ASN A 662 10.64 25.37 46.61
C ASN A 662 10.54 25.16 45.10
N LEU A 663 10.93 26.17 44.31
CA LEU A 663 11.01 26.05 42.85
C LEU A 663 12.06 25.01 42.42
N ASN A 664 13.25 25.02 43.02
CA ASN A 664 14.27 24.00 42.72
C ASN A 664 13.83 22.59 43.16
N LEU A 665 13.20 22.47 44.32
CA LEU A 665 12.73 21.19 44.84
C LEU A 665 11.65 20.57 43.93
N SER A 666 10.66 21.36 43.51
CA SER A 666 9.62 20.91 42.57
C SER A 666 10.18 20.52 41.20
N HIS A 667 11.13 21.27 40.64
CA HIS A 667 11.80 20.91 39.38
C HIS A 667 12.52 19.56 39.49
N ARG A 668 13.25 19.32 40.59
CA ARG A 668 13.90 18.03 40.81
C ARG A 668 12.90 16.89 40.94
N ARG A 669 11.73 17.13 41.55
CA ARG A 669 10.66 16.15 41.70
C ARG A 669 10.05 15.74 40.36
N SER A 670 9.68 16.69 39.50
CA SER A 670 9.18 16.35 38.16
C SER A 670 10.25 15.68 37.29
N ALA A 671 11.52 16.07 37.43
CA ALA A 671 12.63 15.39 36.75
C ALA A 671 12.83 13.93 37.22
N SER A 672 12.63 13.65 38.51
CA SER A 672 12.66 12.28 39.04
C SER A 672 11.54 11.41 38.46
N VAL A 673 10.33 11.98 38.30
CA VAL A 673 9.21 11.28 37.64
C VAL A 673 9.52 11.01 36.17
N VAL A 674 10.04 11.99 35.42
CA VAL A 674 10.48 11.78 34.03
C VAL A 674 11.56 10.70 33.94
N THR A 675 12.52 10.71 34.87
CA THR A 675 13.58 9.69 34.91
C THR A 675 13.00 8.29 35.11
N TYR A 676 11.99 8.15 35.97
CA TYR A 676 11.28 6.89 36.17
C TYR A 676 10.60 6.42 34.88
N LEU A 677 9.82 7.30 34.23
CA LEU A 677 9.09 6.97 33.00
C LEU A 677 10.03 6.60 31.84
N VAL A 678 11.15 7.31 31.68
CA VAL A 678 12.18 6.97 30.68
C VAL A 678 12.84 5.63 30.99
N GLY A 679 13.15 5.36 32.26
CA GLY A 679 13.68 4.07 32.70
C GLY A 679 12.71 2.90 32.48
N ALA A 680 11.41 3.18 32.43
CA ALA A 680 10.36 2.23 32.07
C ALA A 680 10.08 2.15 30.55
N GLY A 681 10.90 2.80 29.71
CA GLY A 681 10.83 2.71 28.25
C GLY A 681 10.02 3.79 27.55
N ILE A 682 9.49 4.80 28.25
CA ILE A 682 8.77 5.91 27.62
C ILE A 682 9.76 6.86 26.94
N ASN A 683 9.56 7.13 25.66
CA ASN A 683 10.44 8.01 24.90
C ASN A 683 10.51 9.42 25.54
N LYS A 684 11.72 9.89 25.84
CA LYS A 684 11.95 11.20 26.48
C LYS A 684 11.36 12.37 25.71
N THR A 685 11.26 12.29 24.38
CA THR A 685 10.67 13.36 23.55
C THR A 685 9.18 13.60 23.83
N ARG A 686 8.50 12.63 24.45
CA ARG A 686 7.09 12.68 24.86
C ARG A 686 6.87 13.34 26.23
N LEU A 687 7.94 13.66 26.95
CA LEU A 687 7.88 14.07 28.35
C LEU A 687 8.51 15.46 28.53
N ILE A 688 7.75 16.40 29.07
CA ILE A 688 8.25 17.69 29.56
C ILE A 688 8.21 17.66 31.08
N SER A 689 9.18 18.25 31.78
CA SER A 689 9.17 18.38 33.24
C SER A 689 9.19 19.85 33.64
N ARG A 690 8.28 20.23 34.55
CA ARG A 690 8.15 21.58 35.07
C ARG A 690 7.95 21.57 36.58
N GLY A 691 8.59 22.50 37.28
CA GLY A 691 8.41 22.73 38.70
C GLY A 691 7.76 24.09 38.92
N PHE A 692 6.77 24.15 39.80
CA PHE A 692 6.04 25.38 40.11
C PHE A 692 6.31 25.88 41.54
N GLY A 693 7.10 25.14 42.33
CA GLY A 693 7.30 25.43 43.74
C GLY A 693 5.98 25.61 44.46
N GLU A 694 5.88 26.67 45.25
CA GLU A 694 4.69 27.02 46.03
C GLU A 694 3.75 28.00 45.29
N THR A 695 4.01 28.34 44.03
CA THR A 695 3.28 29.43 43.34
C THR A 695 1.84 29.09 42.98
N GLN A 696 1.47 27.81 43.04
CA GLN A 696 0.14 27.29 42.69
C GLN A 696 -0.39 26.32 43.76
N PRO A 697 -0.64 26.79 45.00
CA PRO A 697 -1.16 25.93 46.05
C PRO A 697 -2.62 25.59 45.75
N GLU A 698 -3.01 24.35 46.03
CA GLU A 698 -4.41 23.93 45.96
C GLU A 698 -5.18 24.41 47.19
N ILE A 699 -4.55 24.29 48.36
CA ILE A 699 -5.04 24.87 49.61
C ILE A 699 -4.19 26.10 49.93
N LYS A 700 -4.80 27.28 49.78
CA LYS A 700 -4.17 28.56 50.15
C LYS A 700 -4.12 28.69 51.67
N ASN A 701 -2.97 29.12 52.20
CA ASN A 701 -2.71 29.28 53.65
C ASN A 701 -2.93 27.98 54.44
N ALA A 702 -2.28 26.90 54.02
CA ALA A 702 -2.38 25.61 54.68
C ALA A 702 -1.79 25.69 56.11
N LYS A 703 -2.48 25.09 57.08
CA LYS A 703 -2.11 25.12 58.51
C LYS A 703 -1.86 23.73 59.08
N THR A 704 -2.49 22.70 58.52
CA THR A 704 -2.30 21.32 58.97
C THR A 704 -1.34 20.55 58.06
N GLU A 705 -0.78 19.47 58.56
CA GLU A 705 0.10 18.62 57.75
C GLU A 705 -0.66 17.92 56.61
N GLU A 706 -1.95 17.60 56.80
CA GLU A 706 -2.78 17.07 55.71
C GLU A 706 -2.98 18.11 54.60
N GLU A 707 -3.17 19.38 54.94
CA GLU A 707 -3.33 20.46 53.97
C GLU A 707 -2.02 20.72 53.21
N HIS A 708 -0.89 20.74 53.92
CA HIS A 708 0.42 20.83 53.27
C HIS A 708 0.71 19.62 52.37
N GLN A 709 0.26 18.42 52.75
CA GLN A 709 0.42 17.22 51.92
C GLN A 709 -0.35 17.32 50.60
N LYS A 710 -1.54 17.95 50.57
CA LYS A 710 -2.28 18.21 49.32
C LYS A 710 -1.56 19.20 48.40
N ASN A 711 -0.87 20.19 48.97
CA ASN A 711 -0.04 21.11 48.18
C ASN A 711 1.24 20.43 47.63
N ARG A 712 1.72 19.34 48.25
CA ARG A 712 2.86 18.54 47.76
C ARG A 712 2.41 17.49 46.72
N ARG A 713 1.85 17.94 45.61
CA ARG A 713 1.32 17.07 44.55
C ARG A 713 2.19 17.05 43.29
N SER A 714 1.98 16.00 42.50
CA SER A 714 2.49 15.90 41.13
C SER A 714 1.30 15.66 40.21
N ALA A 715 1.28 16.35 39.08
CA ALA A 715 0.23 16.26 38.08
C ALA A 715 0.85 16.11 36.70
N PHE A 716 0.05 15.75 35.71
CA PHE A 716 0.43 15.86 34.32
C PHE A 716 -0.65 16.58 33.52
N GLU A 717 -0.26 17.28 32.48
CA GLU A 717 -1.17 17.83 31.49
C GLU A 717 -0.82 17.28 30.11
N ILE A 718 -1.82 17.14 29.24
CA ILE A 718 -1.61 16.79 27.84
C ILE A 718 -1.24 18.08 27.10
N VAL A 719 -0.04 18.12 26.53
CA VAL A 719 0.52 19.32 25.87
C VAL A 719 0.64 19.19 24.36
N GLY A 720 0.18 18.07 23.82
CA GLY A 720 0.20 17.81 22.39
C GLY A 720 0.04 16.33 22.06
N GLU A 721 -0.21 16.08 20.80
CA GLU A 721 0.03 14.77 20.19
C GLU A 721 1.28 14.88 19.30
N ILE A 722 2.07 13.80 19.22
CA ILE A 722 3.06 13.64 18.17
C ILE A 722 2.26 13.57 16.87
N ILE A 723 2.23 14.69 16.14
CA ILE A 723 1.97 14.69 14.71
C ILE A 723 3.17 13.97 14.10
N MET A 724 2.97 12.73 13.67
CA MET A 724 3.93 12.08 12.77
C MET A 724 3.91 12.91 11.50
N ALA A 725 4.86 13.84 11.39
CA ALA A 725 5.06 14.57 10.16
C ALA A 725 5.42 13.54 9.09
N LYS A 726 4.50 13.34 8.13
CA LYS A 726 4.77 12.60 6.91
C LYS A 726 5.89 13.35 6.20
N THR A 727 7.11 12.90 6.39
CA THR A 727 8.28 13.28 5.59
C THR A 727 8.68 12.04 4.82
N GLY A 728 9.16 12.21 3.59
CA GLY A 728 9.36 11.17 2.58
C GLY A 728 10.36 10.07 2.89
N THR A 729 10.74 9.87 4.15
CA THR A 729 11.63 8.80 4.62
C THR A 729 11.01 8.22 5.89
N GLY A 730 10.88 6.89 5.94
CA GLY A 730 10.04 6.14 6.87
C GLY A 730 10.11 6.46 8.38
N TYR A 731 9.18 5.84 9.11
CA TYR A 731 9.10 5.88 10.55
C TYR A 731 10.43 5.48 11.21
N SER A 732 11.09 6.37 11.94
CA SER A 732 11.97 5.94 13.02
C SER A 732 11.75 6.77 14.28
N LEU A 733 11.25 6.07 15.29
CA LEU A 733 11.47 6.29 16.71
C LEU A 733 11.16 4.92 17.30
N ASP A 734 12.21 4.20 17.71
CA ASP A 734 12.19 2.81 18.22
C ASP A 734 10.83 2.40 18.80
N ILE A 735 10.11 1.54 18.07
CA ILE A 735 8.92 0.85 18.57
C ILE A 735 9.39 -0.54 18.97
N PRO A 736 9.43 -0.89 20.27
CA PRO A 736 9.66 -2.27 20.69
C PRO A 736 8.44 -3.11 20.31
N GLU A 737 8.67 -4.17 19.52
CA GLU A 737 7.77 -5.28 19.14
C GLU A 737 6.35 -4.87 18.62
N THR A 738 5.91 -5.43 17.50
CA THR A 738 4.58 -5.19 16.91
C THR A 738 3.49 -5.41 17.97
N ARG A 739 2.53 -4.48 18.10
CA ARG A 739 1.58 -4.43 19.23
C ARG A 739 0.64 -5.64 19.37
N SER A 740 0.48 -6.48 18.34
CA SER A 740 -0.19 -7.79 18.49
C SER A 740 0.66 -8.74 19.36
N SER A 741 1.98 -8.70 19.24
CA SER A 741 2.89 -9.55 20.02
C SER A 741 2.86 -9.24 21.52
N ARG A 742 2.51 -8.02 21.96
CA ARG A 742 2.45 -7.70 23.40
C ARG A 742 1.28 -8.40 24.10
N ASP A 743 0.12 -8.49 23.44
CA ASP A 743 -1.04 -9.18 24.01
C ASP A 743 -0.83 -10.67 24.01
N ASP A 744 -0.29 -11.20 22.92
CA ASP A 744 0.03 -12.61 22.81
C ASP A 744 1.12 -12.98 23.83
N LYS A 745 2.09 -12.09 24.10
CA LYS A 745 3.13 -12.24 25.13
C LYS A 745 2.59 -12.06 26.56
N ILE A 746 1.61 -11.18 26.81
CA ILE A 746 0.92 -11.11 28.11
C ILE A 746 0.13 -12.39 28.35
N LEU A 747 -0.62 -12.84 27.36
CA LEU A 747 -1.40 -14.08 27.40
C LEU A 747 -0.48 -15.32 27.53
N GLU A 748 0.68 -15.32 26.87
CA GLU A 748 1.73 -16.34 26.99
C GLU A 748 2.39 -16.33 28.36
N ASN A 749 2.77 -15.17 28.89
CA ASN A 749 3.29 -15.03 30.26
C ASN A 749 2.25 -15.50 31.31
N LEU A 750 0.96 -15.22 31.09
CA LEU A 750 -0.12 -15.73 31.93
C LEU A 750 -0.27 -17.26 31.81
N ARG A 751 -0.10 -17.84 30.60
CA ARG A 751 -0.07 -19.31 30.38
C ARG A 751 1.14 -19.97 31.06
N GLU A 752 2.32 -19.34 31.03
CA GLU A 752 3.51 -19.86 31.69
C GLU A 752 3.39 -19.82 33.22
N ALA A 753 2.78 -18.75 33.77
CA ALA A 753 2.50 -18.64 35.20
C ALA A 753 1.45 -19.65 35.69
N ASP A 754 0.47 -19.98 34.84
CA ASP A 754 -0.59 -20.97 35.10
C ASP A 754 -0.03 -22.40 35.29
N ASN A 755 0.97 -22.77 34.47
CA ASN A 755 1.61 -24.09 34.54
C ASN A 755 2.35 -24.38 35.86
N GLN A 756 2.53 -23.40 36.76
CA GLN A 756 3.35 -23.53 37.97
C GLN A 756 2.58 -23.56 39.31
N ASN A 757 1.29 -23.20 39.40
CA ASN A 757 0.56 -23.27 40.70
C ASN A 757 -0.98 -23.20 40.56
N ASN A 758 -1.65 -24.34 40.76
CA ASN A 758 -3.12 -24.49 40.78
C ASN A 758 -3.76 -24.04 42.12
N ASP A 759 -3.83 -22.74 42.41
CA ASP A 759 -4.75 -22.23 43.44
C ASP A 759 -5.27 -20.83 43.07
N PHE A 760 -6.58 -20.75 42.84
CA PHE A 760 -7.31 -19.59 42.31
C PHE A 760 -8.27 -18.95 43.33
N SER A 761 -8.15 -19.28 44.61
CA SER A 761 -9.15 -18.90 45.61
C SER A 761 -9.03 -17.46 46.15
N ASN A 762 -8.02 -16.68 45.76
CA ASN A 762 -7.73 -15.37 46.38
C ASN A 762 -7.50 -14.23 45.37
N VAL A 763 -8.46 -13.31 45.29
CA VAL A 763 -8.51 -12.17 44.34
C VAL A 763 -7.33 -11.19 44.50
N GLU A 764 -6.83 -10.99 45.73
CA GLU A 764 -5.64 -10.14 45.95
C GLU A 764 -4.35 -10.74 45.39
N VAL A 765 -4.23 -12.07 45.39
CA VAL A 765 -3.08 -12.80 44.83
C VAL A 765 -3.11 -12.76 43.30
N LEU A 766 -4.31 -12.75 42.72
CA LEU A 766 -4.54 -12.66 41.28
C LEU A 766 -4.11 -11.29 40.72
N ASP A 767 -4.49 -10.19 41.38
CA ASP A 767 -4.10 -8.83 41.00
C ASP A 767 -2.57 -8.61 41.08
N LEU A 768 -1.90 -9.19 42.10
CA LEU A 768 -0.46 -9.09 42.26
C LEU A 768 0.31 -9.85 41.15
N LYS A 769 -0.19 -11.02 40.72
CA LYS A 769 0.40 -11.81 39.64
C LYS A 769 0.21 -11.16 38.27
N ILE A 770 -0.97 -10.63 37.99
CA ILE A 770 -1.28 -9.88 36.76
C ILE A 770 -0.36 -8.64 36.66
N LYS A 771 -0.19 -7.92 37.76
CA LYS A 771 0.69 -6.74 37.80
C LYS A 771 2.16 -7.10 37.57
N ALA A 772 2.64 -8.22 38.10
CA ALA A 772 4.00 -8.70 37.86
C ALA A 772 4.26 -9.12 36.40
N ALA A 773 3.28 -9.75 35.74
CA ALA A 773 3.37 -10.14 34.33
C ALA A 773 3.31 -8.93 33.37
N LEU A 774 2.55 -7.89 33.73
CA LEU A 774 2.44 -6.64 32.95
C LEU A 774 3.70 -5.76 33.01
N ASP A 775 4.50 -5.86 34.08
CA ASP A 775 5.68 -5.03 34.34
C ASP A 775 6.96 -5.48 33.59
N ASN A 776 6.91 -6.57 32.81
CA ASN A 776 8.00 -7.05 31.94
C ASN A 776 9.38 -7.18 32.64
N LYS A 777 9.40 -7.58 33.91
CA LYS A 777 10.64 -7.88 34.67
C LYS A 777 10.91 -9.37 34.73
N VAL A 778 11.16 -9.98 33.56
CA VAL A 778 11.80 -11.29 33.49
C VAL A 778 13.30 -11.08 33.68
N ASP A 779 13.72 -10.84 34.92
CA ASP A 779 15.09 -11.08 35.42
C ASP A 779 15.24 -10.63 36.88
N LYS A 780 14.36 -11.10 37.79
CA LYS A 780 14.64 -11.18 39.24
C LYS A 780 13.83 -12.31 39.85
N THR A 781 14.51 -13.35 40.32
CA THR A 781 13.91 -14.33 41.23
C THR A 781 13.53 -13.62 42.54
N VAL A 782 12.28 -13.79 42.95
CA VAL A 782 11.82 -13.46 44.31
C VAL A 782 12.09 -14.70 45.16
N ASP A 783 13.07 -14.62 46.06
CA ASP A 783 13.15 -15.59 47.15
C ASP A 783 12.21 -15.14 48.27
N ILE A 784 11.28 -16.03 48.63
CA ILE A 784 10.07 -15.73 49.41
C ILE A 784 10.35 -15.68 50.92
N GLU A 785 11.58 -15.96 51.38
CA GLU A 785 11.86 -16.07 52.83
C GLU A 785 12.65 -14.94 53.50
N SER A 786 13.12 -13.87 52.81
CA SER A 786 13.93 -12.84 53.52
C SER A 786 13.79 -11.37 53.13
N GLY A 787 13.04 -10.99 52.09
CA GLY A 787 12.60 -9.60 51.92
C GLY A 787 13.66 -8.52 51.60
N GLU A 788 14.85 -8.84 51.09
CA GLU A 788 15.81 -7.85 50.58
C GLU A 788 16.31 -8.13 49.14
N LEU A 789 16.61 -7.06 48.39
CA LEU A 789 17.13 -7.07 47.02
C LEU A 789 18.65 -6.79 46.99
N LEU A 790 19.47 -7.75 46.53
CA LEU A 790 20.90 -7.55 46.28
C LEU A 790 21.20 -7.00 44.86
N LYS A 791 22.29 -6.21 44.74
CA LYS A 791 22.74 -5.49 43.54
C LYS A 791 24.16 -5.91 43.15
N ILE A 792 24.43 -6.13 41.87
CA ILE A 792 25.80 -6.26 41.31
C ILE A 792 26.15 -4.96 40.54
N ASN A 793 27.33 -4.39 40.80
CA ASN A 793 27.86 -3.15 40.20
C ASN A 793 29.10 -3.43 39.31
N ARG A 794 29.25 -2.68 38.21
CA ARG A 794 30.52 -2.26 37.55
C ARG A 794 30.23 -0.86 36.96
N GLY A 795 30.81 0.28 37.38
CA GLY A 795 32.21 0.77 37.26
C GLY A 795 32.40 1.42 35.87
N GLU A 796 32.85 2.66 35.61
CA GLU A 796 33.50 3.77 36.32
C GLU A 796 33.38 5.09 35.51
N ILE A 797 33.86 6.21 36.09
CA ILE A 797 33.68 7.64 35.73
C ILE A 797 34.96 8.24 35.11
N THR A 798 34.88 9.27 34.24
CA THR A 798 35.73 10.49 34.34
C THR A 798 35.15 11.73 33.63
N LYS A 799 35.34 12.91 34.27
CA LYS A 799 35.00 14.29 33.87
C LYS A 799 36.23 15.00 33.26
N THR A 800 36.02 16.10 32.50
CA THR A 800 36.49 17.50 32.83
C THR A 800 36.05 18.54 31.78
N THR A 801 35.72 19.75 32.26
CA THR A 801 35.55 21.08 31.59
C THR A 801 36.57 22.06 32.25
N PRO A 802 36.63 23.40 32.03
CA PRO A 802 36.04 24.35 31.04
C PRO A 802 37.00 25.47 30.53
N VAL A 803 36.50 26.42 29.70
CA VAL A 803 36.42 27.89 29.93
C VAL A 803 36.35 28.74 28.62
N VAL A 804 35.50 29.79 28.68
CA VAL A 804 35.03 30.83 27.72
C VAL A 804 35.80 32.15 28.01
N PRO A 805 35.99 33.20 27.12
CA PRO A 805 34.96 34.25 26.89
C PRO A 805 34.99 35.22 25.64
N VAL A 806 33.76 35.64 25.22
CA VAL A 806 33.26 37.05 24.97
C VAL A 806 33.81 37.81 23.70
N SER A 807 33.13 38.67 22.89
CA SER A 807 31.95 39.59 22.95
C SER A 807 31.51 40.17 21.56
N LYS A 808 30.20 40.55 21.44
CA LYS A 808 29.53 41.79 20.90
C LYS A 808 29.59 42.20 19.39
N LYS A 809 28.41 42.34 18.72
CA LYS A 809 27.63 43.56 18.28
C LYS A 809 28.25 44.33 17.09
N GLU A 810 27.57 44.91 16.08
CA GLU A 810 26.30 45.64 16.02
C GLU A 810 25.84 45.86 14.54
N ASP A 811 24.58 46.29 14.36
CA ASP A 811 23.81 46.59 13.13
C ASP A 811 24.32 47.76 12.25
N ILE A 812 23.75 47.94 11.04
CA ILE A 812 23.16 49.20 10.50
C ILE A 812 22.36 48.94 9.20
N LYS A 813 21.28 49.70 9.06
CA LYS A 813 20.16 49.69 8.08
C LYS A 813 20.33 50.68 6.90
N GLU A 814 19.49 50.42 5.88
CA GLU A 814 18.63 51.35 5.08
C GLU A 814 19.20 52.27 3.98
N GLU A 815 18.58 52.12 2.78
CA GLU A 815 17.75 53.08 2.01
C GLU A 815 18.09 53.30 0.51
N GLU A 816 17.06 53.13 -0.35
CA GLU A 816 17.01 53.54 -1.78
C GLU A 816 16.78 55.08 -1.92
N PRO A 817 16.80 55.72 -3.13
CA PRO A 817 15.57 55.75 -3.98
C PRO A 817 15.71 56.05 -5.51
N THR A 818 14.64 55.67 -6.25
CA THR A 818 13.93 56.36 -7.36
C THR A 818 14.43 56.51 -8.82
N SER A 819 13.68 55.82 -9.71
CA SER A 819 12.87 56.27 -10.89
C SER A 819 13.50 56.73 -12.23
N LEU A 820 13.02 56.12 -13.35
CA LEU A 820 12.20 56.74 -14.41
C LEU A 820 11.87 55.73 -15.54
N THR A 821 10.57 55.57 -15.84
CA THR A 821 9.95 54.86 -16.99
C THR A 821 9.81 55.82 -18.20
N PRO A 822 9.63 55.39 -19.49
CA PRO A 822 8.41 54.66 -19.94
C PRO A 822 8.49 53.79 -21.22
N ALA A 823 7.56 52.82 -21.33
CA ALA A 823 6.62 52.66 -22.45
C ALA A 823 5.68 51.46 -22.19
N ARG A 824 4.38 51.68 -22.39
CA ARG A 824 3.27 50.78 -22.04
C ARG A 824 2.96 49.81 -23.18
N PRO A 825 2.68 48.53 -22.89
CA PRO A 825 1.72 47.77 -23.69
C PRO A 825 0.60 47.14 -22.83
N ALA A 826 -0.59 47.05 -23.42
CA ALA A 826 -1.79 46.30 -23.02
C ALA A 826 -2.19 46.33 -21.54
N THR A 827 -3.26 47.06 -21.22
CA THR A 827 -3.92 47.01 -19.90
C THR A 827 -4.41 45.59 -19.60
N MET A 828 -3.69 44.89 -18.72
CA MET A 828 -4.18 43.69 -18.07
C MET A 828 -5.43 44.05 -17.25
N ALA A 829 -6.50 43.29 -17.43
CA ALA A 829 -7.71 43.47 -16.63
C ALA A 829 -7.39 43.11 -15.18
N ASN A 830 -7.60 44.06 -14.26
CA ASN A 830 -7.44 43.82 -12.82
C ASN A 830 -8.48 42.78 -12.38
N VAL A 831 -8.04 41.75 -11.65
CA VAL A 831 -8.94 40.75 -11.06
C VAL A 831 -8.98 40.99 -9.55
N TYR A 832 -10.16 41.00 -8.96
CA TYR A 832 -10.34 41.15 -7.53
C TYR A 832 -10.62 39.79 -6.91
N ARG A 833 -9.99 39.49 -5.76
CA ARG A 833 -10.27 38.31 -4.94
C ARG A 833 -10.57 38.74 -3.52
N ILE A 834 -11.14 37.84 -2.71
CA ILE A 834 -11.38 38.12 -1.29
C ILE A 834 -10.42 37.28 -0.45
N GLN A 835 -9.49 37.91 0.26
CA GLN A 835 -8.61 37.23 1.21
C GLN A 835 -9.45 36.72 2.39
N LEU A 836 -9.43 35.41 2.62
CA LEU A 836 -10.14 34.76 3.73
C LEU A 836 -9.21 34.47 4.91
N LEU A 837 -8.02 33.90 4.63
CA LEU A 837 -7.08 33.48 5.66
C LEU A 837 -5.64 33.56 5.16
N ALA A 838 -4.71 33.98 6.01
CA ALA A 838 -3.28 33.85 5.79
C ALA A 838 -2.65 33.07 6.94
N THR A 839 -1.94 31.98 6.66
CA THR A 839 -1.39 31.09 7.68
C THR A 839 -0.04 30.50 7.26
N SER A 840 0.87 30.30 8.21
CA SER A 840 2.17 29.66 7.97
C SER A 840 2.08 28.15 7.75
N ARG A 841 0.90 27.55 7.96
CA ARG A 841 0.61 26.12 7.76
C ARG A 841 -0.36 25.93 6.60
N LEU A 842 -0.26 24.81 5.89
CA LEU A 842 -1.29 24.38 4.96
C LEU A 842 -2.51 23.89 5.76
N ILE A 843 -3.70 24.20 5.28
CA ILE A 843 -4.97 23.79 5.90
C ILE A 843 -5.76 22.90 4.95
N ASP A 844 -6.60 22.05 5.53
CA ASP A 844 -7.65 21.33 4.82
C ASP A 844 -8.76 22.32 4.44
N ILE A 845 -8.90 22.58 3.14
CA ILE A 845 -9.79 23.60 2.60
C ILE A 845 -11.26 23.20 2.82
N ASP A 846 -11.59 21.92 2.63
CA ASP A 846 -12.95 21.41 2.70
C ASP A 846 -13.47 21.45 4.13
N LYS A 847 -12.58 21.19 5.10
CA LYS A 847 -12.91 21.32 6.52
C LYS A 847 -12.94 22.78 6.99
N GLN A 848 -11.99 23.60 6.55
CA GLN A 848 -11.85 24.99 7.06
C GLN A 848 -12.93 25.94 6.53
N PHE A 849 -13.43 25.73 5.31
CA PHE A 849 -14.39 26.63 4.65
C PHE A 849 -15.78 26.01 4.47
N LEU A 850 -16.12 25.00 5.28
CA LEU A 850 -17.39 24.27 5.22
C LEU A 850 -18.63 25.19 5.29
N GLU A 851 -18.58 26.25 6.10
CA GLU A 851 -19.68 27.23 6.26
C GLU A 851 -19.94 28.11 5.02
N ILE A 852 -19.01 28.08 4.06
CA ILE A 852 -19.09 28.84 2.80
C ILE A 852 -18.89 27.92 1.58
N ASN A 853 -19.10 26.61 1.73
CA ASN A 853 -18.83 25.63 0.68
C ASN A 853 -19.60 25.93 -0.62
N ASP A 854 -20.83 26.46 -0.53
CA ASP A 854 -21.60 26.95 -1.68
C ASP A 854 -20.89 28.07 -2.45
N LEU A 855 -20.20 28.98 -1.75
CA LEU A 855 -19.41 30.04 -2.39
C LEU A 855 -18.07 29.52 -2.92
N VAL A 856 -17.46 28.55 -2.24
CA VAL A 856 -16.22 27.88 -2.65
C VAL A 856 -16.45 27.08 -3.94
N GLU A 857 -17.53 26.29 -4.02
CA GLU A 857 -17.93 25.57 -5.22
C GLU A 857 -18.24 26.53 -6.38
N LYS A 858 -18.92 27.63 -6.10
CA LYS A 858 -19.35 28.59 -7.12
C LYS A 858 -18.22 29.47 -7.67
N HIS A 859 -17.28 29.88 -6.83
CA HIS A 859 -16.27 30.88 -7.19
C HIS A 859 -14.83 30.35 -7.17
N GLY A 860 -14.60 29.18 -6.58
CA GLY A 860 -13.28 28.60 -6.37
C GLY A 860 -12.51 29.30 -5.25
N ILE A 861 -11.56 28.58 -4.67
CA ILE A 861 -10.63 29.10 -3.67
C ILE A 861 -9.19 28.88 -4.14
N PHE A 862 -8.38 29.92 -3.98
CA PHE A 862 -7.00 30.00 -4.45
C PHE A 862 -6.06 30.07 -3.25
N ASN A 863 -4.98 29.30 -3.27
CA ASN A 863 -3.91 29.40 -2.28
C ASN A 863 -2.66 29.98 -2.94
N ASP A 864 -2.36 31.24 -2.62
CA ASP A 864 -1.16 31.92 -3.11
C ASP A 864 -0.11 31.93 -1.99
N LYS A 865 1.12 31.47 -2.27
CA LYS A 865 2.22 31.48 -1.28
C LYS A 865 3.01 32.78 -1.38
N GLU A 866 2.99 33.59 -0.33
CA GLU A 866 3.62 34.92 -0.31
C GLU A 866 4.22 35.19 1.07
N ASN A 867 5.51 35.57 1.15
CA ASN A 867 6.23 35.83 2.41
C ASN A 867 6.13 34.70 3.45
N ASN A 868 6.30 33.43 3.03
CA ASN A 868 6.17 32.22 3.86
C ASN A 868 4.77 31.99 4.49
N LEU A 869 3.73 32.66 3.98
CA LEU A 869 2.34 32.41 4.36
C LEU A 869 1.55 31.87 3.16
N ASN A 870 0.70 30.89 3.43
CA ASN A 870 -0.35 30.42 2.53
C ASN A 870 -1.53 31.40 2.64
N LYS A 871 -1.86 32.10 1.55
CA LYS A 871 -2.95 33.07 1.50
C LYS A 871 -4.11 32.48 0.72
N TYR A 872 -5.15 32.10 1.44
CA TYR A 872 -6.39 31.55 0.88
C TYR A 872 -7.35 32.67 0.48
N ARG A 873 -7.71 32.71 -0.80
CA ARG A 873 -8.50 33.78 -1.41
C ARG A 873 -9.68 33.19 -2.20
N LEU A 874 -10.87 33.76 -2.03
CA LEU A 874 -12.08 33.33 -2.73
C LEU A 874 -12.27 34.11 -4.04
N GLY A 875 -12.59 33.37 -5.11
CA GLY A 875 -13.11 33.92 -6.35
C GLY A 875 -12.11 34.61 -7.27
N ASN A 876 -12.60 34.97 -8.46
CA ASN A 876 -12.01 35.92 -9.40
C ASN A 876 -13.12 36.85 -9.89
N PHE A 877 -13.14 38.09 -9.40
CA PHE A 877 -14.17 39.08 -9.71
C PHE A 877 -13.62 40.12 -10.67
N ASN A 878 -14.42 40.49 -11.67
CA ASN A 878 -14.00 41.43 -12.71
C ASN A 878 -14.08 42.89 -12.24
N THR A 879 -14.84 43.17 -11.18
CA THR A 879 -14.94 44.50 -10.57
C THR A 879 -14.82 44.43 -9.05
N LYS A 880 -14.34 45.52 -8.45
CA LYS A 880 -14.25 45.66 -6.99
C LYS A 880 -15.62 45.60 -6.31
N ASP A 881 -16.67 46.05 -6.99
CA ASP A 881 -18.04 46.04 -6.47
C ASP A 881 -18.57 44.60 -6.34
N GLN A 882 -18.32 43.74 -7.35
CA GLN A 882 -18.66 42.31 -7.27
C GLN A 882 -17.96 41.61 -6.10
N ALA A 883 -16.66 41.88 -5.91
CA ALA A 883 -15.92 41.34 -4.78
C ALA A 883 -16.41 41.90 -3.43
N SER A 884 -16.89 43.15 -3.39
CA SER A 884 -17.39 43.79 -2.18
C SER A 884 -18.74 43.24 -1.75
N GLU A 885 -19.62 42.90 -2.70
CA GLU A 885 -20.91 42.25 -2.42
C GLU A 885 -20.71 40.87 -1.78
N ILE A 886 -19.85 40.04 -2.35
CA ILE A 886 -19.52 38.71 -1.79
C ILE A 886 -18.81 38.84 -0.43
N LYS A 887 -17.96 39.86 -0.24
CA LYS A 887 -17.31 40.15 1.04
C LYS A 887 -18.34 40.44 2.15
N GLU A 888 -19.38 41.23 1.88
CA GLU A 888 -20.41 41.51 2.88
C GLU A 888 -21.21 40.25 3.24
N LEU A 889 -21.44 39.37 2.26
CA LEU A 889 -22.08 38.06 2.48
C LEU A 889 -21.22 37.15 3.38
N LEU A 890 -19.89 37.14 3.18
CA LEU A 890 -18.95 36.40 4.01
C LEU A 890 -18.90 36.93 5.46
N LYS A 891 -18.97 38.24 5.66
CA LYS A 891 -19.03 38.84 7.01
C LYS A 891 -20.29 38.41 7.77
N GLN A 892 -21.44 38.33 7.10
CA GLN A 892 -22.68 37.83 7.70
C GLN A 892 -22.55 36.36 8.14
N ARG A 893 -21.68 35.59 7.47
CA ARG A 893 -21.36 34.20 7.80
C ARG A 893 -20.11 34.04 8.68
N GLY A 894 -19.72 35.07 9.43
CA GLY A 894 -18.68 34.95 10.46
C GLY A 894 -17.24 35.25 10.01
N PHE A 895 -16.97 35.48 8.72
CA PHE A 895 -15.63 35.84 8.23
C PHE A 895 -15.36 37.35 8.39
N LYS A 896 -15.10 37.78 9.63
CA LYS A 896 -14.98 39.20 9.98
C LYS A 896 -13.72 39.88 9.42
N ASP A 897 -12.65 39.12 9.23
CA ASP A 897 -11.33 39.63 8.80
C ASP A 897 -11.08 39.50 7.29
N CYS A 898 -12.12 39.28 6.48
CA CYS A 898 -11.96 39.18 5.03
C CYS A 898 -11.87 40.56 4.33
N PHE A 899 -11.03 40.66 3.31
CA PHE A 899 -10.86 41.91 2.53
C PHE A 899 -10.60 41.66 1.05
N VAL A 900 -11.06 42.60 0.22
CA VAL A 900 -10.86 42.54 -1.23
C VAL A 900 -9.40 42.89 -1.53
N VAL A 901 -8.75 42.01 -2.28
CA VAL A 901 -7.38 42.17 -2.79
C VAL A 901 -7.45 42.31 -4.29
N GLU A 902 -6.81 43.34 -4.81
CA GLU A 902 -6.59 43.50 -6.24
C GLU A 902 -5.38 42.65 -6.64
N VAL A 903 -5.61 41.69 -7.52
CA VAL A 903 -4.61 40.82 -8.10
C VAL A 903 -4.36 41.29 -9.53
N LYS A 904 -3.15 41.80 -9.77
CA LYS A 904 -2.70 42.14 -11.12
C LYS A 904 -2.45 40.81 -11.85
N LYS A 905 -3.15 40.62 -12.97
CA LYS A 905 -2.82 39.56 -13.94
C LYS A 905 -1.38 39.74 -14.42
#